data_AF-A0A5C5Z2N8-F1
#
_entry.id   AF-A0A5C5Z2N8-F1
#
_cell.length_a   1.000
_cell.length_b   1.000
_cell.length_c   1.000
_cell.angle_alpha   90.00
_cell.angle_beta   90.00
_cell.angle_gamma   90.00
#
_symmetry.space_group_name_H-M   'P 1'
#
loop_
_entity.id
_entity.type
_entity.pdbx_description
1 polymer ?
#
loop_
_entity_poly.entity_id
_entity_poly.type
_entity_poly.pdbx_seq_one_letter_code
_entity_poly.pdbx_strand_id
1 'polypeptide(L)'
;MISLLDFARRVGINASVFTVAVFVACSNIHSQDITRRMLEHSDYDIWNTLSGASISNDGNWILYTVISGEIDGEDTLHIHHAKTAREYVIERGADAKITDDSRFVIYRVTPEMKKLKQLRKEKKEPHEMPHSALQILELASGDLRTLSGVRSFGLPEENSDWVACLMEKSSDPDEIDKTALEDREIYEVTPAGLRRPEKKLKLKSREEIAHRRGKIATSFKTEIAKNREKGESAKEQSDQDQDDPEQKKKSVGTALKLINFDTEVLRTFPFVHSFRFSKDGKRLAFVTSIEPPESSEPEEEPDEQDHKDSKDSKDRGPIDGVHVIKLDSLDLATLVSGVGEYKNLAFNEDGSRLAFITNKDDYEAKMPSWGLYQWNVGAKQAKRIVTEGDQGLPEEWWIAPESNQSFSEDGRRLYFETTPIPEPVLKQRLAKAEGREVEDEDSDDQAKLDIWHWQDPQLQPQQLLEAERERKRRYRAAYVLKSNRVIQLEDSEIPSVRLDDRSPSNIAVANTNVPYRKMLSWDVPGFQDVYLVNLNTGRRERVLEKVRWDASMSPQGKFIVWFDAKQKKWFAKATQGKEAKAIEISKGIKHPLYNELDDRPTLPSAYGTAGWIDNDQALLVYDSHDIWKLDPTGKSKPICITFGEGRRSDIRFRYSSLDRKQRSIDPSKSMILKAFHRDTKASGFYVLDLAKQDVDAKDKNAKDNALRPLIMLDENLAGLRKAKDSDQVVLTRSTFERFPDLWTSTIGFEKIYRVSDANPQQDDYSWGTAELTHWKAQDGQDLDGLLLKPDQFDPSKQYPMLVYFYERNSDNLHRYYPPAAGRSIICFSFYVSRGYLVFIPDIPYTTGQPGQSAVNSILPGVDHLVAQGFVDKDRIGMQGHSWGGYQTAYLVTQTDRFACAEAGAPVSNMTSAYGGIRWSSGMSRMFQYERTQSRIGEDLWSAREKYIANSPLFSANKINTPLLILHNDQDGAVPWYQGIELFVALRRLEKPAWMLNYNGDPHWVMGDYNRRDFATRMQQFFDYYLKEAPEPEWMAVGVPAVEKGDNFGLDLLEPSEE
;
A
#
# COMPACT_ATOMS: atom_id res chain seq x y z
N MET A 1 5.50 66.95 -22.80
CA MET A 1 6.37 67.66 -21.84
C MET A 1 6.63 69.12 -22.27
N ILE A 2 5.59 69.90 -22.64
CA ILE A 2 5.78 71.30 -23.14
C ILE A 2 4.87 72.33 -22.42
N SER A 3 3.69 71.94 -21.94
CA SER A 3 2.70 72.88 -21.37
C SER A 3 2.91 73.37 -19.93
N LEU A 4 3.91 72.87 -19.17
CA LEU A 4 4.15 73.30 -17.77
C LEU A 4 5.29 74.32 -17.62
N LEU A 5 6.19 74.46 -18.60
CA LEU A 5 7.41 75.28 -18.46
C LEU A 5 7.16 76.79 -18.59
N ASP A 6 6.06 77.20 -19.26
CA ASP A 6 5.74 78.62 -19.45
C ASP A 6 5.07 79.30 -18.25
N PHE A 7 4.39 78.54 -17.38
CA PHE A 7 3.68 79.13 -16.23
C PHE A 7 4.63 79.54 -15.11
N ALA A 8 5.61 78.68 -14.78
CA ALA A 8 6.58 78.91 -13.72
C ALA A 8 7.48 80.14 -13.95
N ARG A 9 7.67 80.56 -15.22
CA ARG A 9 8.45 81.77 -15.56
C ARG A 9 7.70 83.09 -15.35
N ARG A 10 6.38 83.09 -15.10
CA ARG A 10 5.56 84.32 -15.08
C ARG A 10 5.19 84.87 -13.70
N VAL A 11 5.46 84.16 -12.61
CA VAL A 11 5.08 84.57 -11.24
C VAL A 11 6.26 84.42 -10.27
N GLY A 12 7.36 85.13 -10.55
CA GLY A 12 8.63 84.98 -9.84
C GLY A 12 8.58 85.41 -8.37
N ILE A 13 8.39 84.44 -7.47
CA ILE A 13 8.45 84.59 -6.01
C ILE A 13 9.32 83.45 -5.45
N ASN A 14 10.26 83.78 -4.54
CA ASN A 14 11.24 82.81 -4.04
C ASN A 14 10.66 81.82 -3.02
N ALA A 15 11.09 80.56 -3.11
CA ALA A 15 10.53 79.40 -2.42
C ALA A 15 10.92 79.23 -0.93
N SER A 16 11.27 80.31 -0.23
CA SER A 16 11.97 80.23 1.07
C SER A 16 11.07 80.32 2.32
N VAL A 17 9.79 80.68 2.18
CA VAL A 17 8.92 80.97 3.35
C VAL A 17 7.80 79.92 3.55
N PHE A 18 7.34 79.26 2.49
CA PHE A 18 6.26 78.25 2.59
C PHE A 18 6.73 76.93 3.24
N THR A 19 8.04 76.67 3.22
CA THR A 19 8.67 75.41 3.65
C THR A 19 8.57 75.17 5.16
N VAL A 20 8.56 76.22 5.98
CA VAL A 20 8.67 76.11 7.45
C VAL A 20 7.33 75.72 8.10
N ALA A 21 6.20 76.21 7.58
CA ALA A 21 4.88 75.95 8.17
C ALA A 21 4.42 74.50 8.01
N VAL A 22 4.80 73.83 6.93
CA VAL A 22 4.45 72.42 6.67
C VAL A 22 5.30 71.45 7.51
N PHE A 23 6.54 71.84 7.82
CA PHE A 23 7.52 70.98 8.52
C PHE A 23 7.15 70.62 9.97
N VAL A 24 6.21 71.35 10.60
CA VAL A 24 5.77 71.11 11.99
C VAL A 24 4.52 70.22 12.07
N ALA A 25 3.80 70.02 10.96
CA ALA A 25 2.57 69.22 10.93
C ALA A 25 2.80 67.72 10.61
N CYS A 26 4.00 67.34 10.14
CA CYS A 26 4.30 65.99 9.65
C CYS A 26 5.24 65.17 10.55
N SER A 27 5.71 65.72 11.67
CA SER A 27 6.73 65.10 12.54
C SER A 27 6.20 64.13 13.61
N ASN A 28 4.91 63.77 13.56
CA ASN A 28 4.26 62.85 14.51
C ASN A 28 3.50 61.71 13.80
N ILE A 29 4.20 60.95 12.95
CA ILE A 29 3.87 59.55 12.68
C ILE A 29 5.10 58.73 13.06
N HIS A 30 5.06 58.07 14.22
CA HIS A 30 6.03 57.02 14.53
C HIS A 30 5.83 55.88 13.53
N SER A 31 6.93 55.30 13.04
CA SER A 31 6.86 54.00 12.38
C SER A 31 6.34 52.97 13.39
N GLN A 32 5.25 52.29 13.07
CA GLN A 32 4.85 51.11 13.82
C GLN A 32 5.73 49.95 13.37
N ASP A 33 6.41 49.30 14.31
CA ASP A 33 7.08 48.03 14.05
C ASP A 33 6.04 46.97 13.65
N ILE A 34 5.94 46.73 12.35
CA ILE A 34 5.21 45.58 11.81
C ILE A 34 6.12 44.37 11.99
N THR A 35 6.03 43.71 13.14
CA THR A 35 6.61 42.39 13.37
C THR A 35 5.94 41.38 12.45
N ARG A 36 6.53 41.19 11.26
CA ARG A 36 6.09 40.22 10.25
C ARG A 36 6.14 38.82 10.85
N ARG A 37 5.10 38.00 10.63
CA ARG A 37 5.04 36.63 11.15
C ARG A 37 6.22 35.81 10.60
N MET A 38 6.86 35.04 11.48
CA MET A 38 7.74 33.94 11.10
C MET A 38 6.96 32.85 10.35
N LEU A 39 7.68 31.90 9.78
CA LEU A 39 7.15 30.92 8.84
C LEU A 39 6.81 29.60 9.52
N GLU A 40 5.66 29.06 9.16
CA GLU A 40 5.09 27.81 9.66
C GLU A 40 4.63 26.98 8.44
N HIS A 41 4.10 25.77 8.64
CA HIS A 41 4.00 24.76 7.59
C HIS A 41 2.62 24.60 6.89
N SER A 42 1.68 25.54 7.01
CA SER A 42 0.24 25.22 7.00
C SER A 42 -0.54 25.02 5.67
N ASP A 43 0.08 25.03 4.47
CA ASP A 43 -0.60 25.59 3.27
C ASP A 43 -0.40 24.85 1.86
N TYR A 44 -1.07 23.69 1.49
CA TYR A 44 -0.63 22.74 0.36
C TYR A 44 -1.61 21.91 -0.61
N ASP A 45 -1.09 20.91 -1.40
CA ASP A 45 -1.39 20.29 -2.76
C ASP A 45 -2.53 19.21 -3.04
N ILE A 46 -2.69 18.72 -4.32
CA ILE A 46 -3.80 17.92 -4.97
C ILE A 46 -3.35 17.14 -6.29
N TRP A 47 -3.57 15.80 -6.55
CA TRP A 47 -3.51 15.04 -7.89
C TRP A 47 -4.07 13.53 -7.92
N ASN A 48 -4.40 12.88 -9.11
CA ASN A 48 -5.45 11.79 -9.32
C ASN A 48 -5.08 10.39 -10.02
N THR A 49 -5.97 9.34 -10.12
CA THR A 49 -5.69 7.92 -10.69
C THR A 49 -6.84 7.08 -11.44
N LEU A 50 -6.87 5.71 -11.49
CA LEU A 50 -7.73 4.79 -12.38
C LEU A 50 -7.80 3.24 -11.99
N SER A 51 -8.88 2.41 -12.22
CA SER A 51 -8.91 0.89 -11.97
C SER A 51 -10.01 -0.04 -12.64
N GLY A 52 -10.12 -1.37 -12.32
CA GLY A 52 -11.44 -2.09 -12.19
C GLY A 52 -11.88 -3.43 -12.90
N ALA A 53 -11.19 -4.05 -13.88
CA ALA A 53 -11.86 -4.92 -14.90
C ALA A 53 -12.46 -6.34 -14.57
N SER A 54 -13.65 -6.68 -15.13
CA SER A 54 -14.33 -8.02 -15.13
C SER A 54 -15.22 -8.34 -16.38
N ILE A 55 -15.77 -9.56 -16.49
CA ILE A 55 -16.73 -10.02 -17.55
C ILE A 55 -17.79 -10.99 -16.98
N SER A 56 -19.01 -11.01 -17.53
CA SER A 56 -20.11 -11.93 -17.19
C SER A 56 -19.94 -13.38 -17.69
N ASN A 57 -20.73 -14.32 -17.14
CA ASN A 57 -20.70 -15.75 -17.53
C ASN A 57 -21.27 -16.01 -18.93
N ASP A 58 -22.28 -15.23 -19.34
CA ASP A 58 -22.81 -15.21 -20.71
C ASP A 58 -21.92 -14.42 -21.70
N GLY A 59 -20.94 -13.68 -21.18
CA GLY A 59 -20.00 -12.88 -21.96
C GLY A 59 -20.55 -11.61 -22.59
N ASN A 60 -21.75 -11.16 -22.19
CA ASN A 60 -22.38 -9.95 -22.73
C ASN A 60 -21.97 -8.66 -21.99
N TRP A 61 -21.40 -8.71 -20.78
CA TRP A 61 -21.19 -7.51 -19.95
C TRP A 61 -19.78 -7.38 -19.35
N ILE A 62 -19.30 -6.14 -19.21
CA ILE A 62 -17.94 -5.74 -18.83
C ILE A 62 -18.01 -4.53 -17.87
N LEU A 63 -17.08 -4.41 -16.90
CA LEU A 63 -17.08 -3.34 -15.88
C LEU A 63 -15.67 -2.74 -15.65
N TYR A 64 -15.55 -1.46 -15.26
CA TYR A 64 -14.30 -0.75 -14.85
C TYR A 64 -14.55 0.61 -14.13
N THR A 65 -13.52 1.29 -13.59
CA THR A 65 -13.65 2.47 -12.69
C THR A 65 -12.56 3.57 -12.91
N VAL A 66 -12.89 4.85 -12.63
CA VAL A 66 -12.06 6.07 -12.72
C VAL A 66 -11.90 6.75 -11.34
N ILE A 67 -10.79 7.43 -11.03
CA ILE A 67 -10.44 7.89 -9.67
C ILE A 67 -9.97 9.36 -9.65
N SER A 68 -10.34 10.13 -8.60
CA SER A 68 -9.96 11.55 -8.45
C SER A 68 -8.74 11.78 -7.53
N GLY A 69 -8.48 13.04 -7.13
CA GLY A 69 -7.19 13.46 -6.59
C GLY A 69 -7.08 14.82 -5.89
N GLU A 70 -8.19 15.57 -5.76
CA GLU A 70 -8.31 16.38 -4.54
C GLU A 70 -8.26 15.43 -3.33
N ILE A 71 -7.80 15.92 -2.17
CA ILE A 71 -7.84 15.15 -0.91
C ILE A 71 -9.32 14.85 -0.49
N ASP A 72 -10.28 15.38 -1.25
CA ASP A 72 -11.72 15.12 -1.22
C ASP A 72 -12.33 14.95 -2.64
N GLY A 73 -11.61 14.27 -3.55
CA GLY A 73 -12.10 13.90 -4.87
C GLY A 73 -13.08 12.71 -4.86
N GLU A 74 -13.77 12.47 -5.98
CA GLU A 74 -14.78 11.40 -6.13
C GLU A 74 -14.55 10.55 -7.40
N ASP A 75 -14.89 9.26 -7.32
CA ASP A 75 -14.60 8.22 -8.31
C ASP A 75 -15.83 7.88 -9.19
N THR A 76 -15.67 7.13 -10.29
CA THR A 76 -16.78 6.79 -11.23
C THR A 76 -16.68 5.37 -11.78
N LEU A 77 -17.75 4.57 -11.68
CA LEU A 77 -17.90 3.22 -12.23
C LEU A 77 -18.55 3.24 -13.63
N HIS A 78 -18.15 2.30 -14.48
CA HIS A 78 -18.67 2.07 -15.82
C HIS A 78 -19.10 0.60 -15.99
N ILE A 79 -20.25 0.38 -16.64
CA ILE A 79 -20.81 -0.94 -16.98
C ILE A 79 -21.16 -0.94 -18.48
N HIS A 80 -20.44 -1.72 -19.28
CA HIS A 80 -20.47 -1.68 -20.75
C HIS A 80 -20.92 -3.03 -21.35
N HIS A 81 -21.81 -2.99 -22.34
CA HIS A 81 -22.28 -4.19 -23.04
C HIS A 81 -21.33 -4.58 -24.19
N ALA A 82 -20.74 -5.78 -24.14
CA ALA A 82 -19.67 -6.25 -25.03
C ALA A 82 -20.00 -6.32 -26.54
N LYS A 83 -21.26 -6.05 -26.94
CA LYS A 83 -21.75 -6.17 -28.33
C LYS A 83 -22.56 -4.95 -28.82
N THR A 84 -22.80 -3.93 -27.99
CA THR A 84 -23.53 -2.71 -28.38
C THR A 84 -22.97 -1.48 -27.66
N ALA A 85 -23.23 -0.27 -28.15
CA ALA A 85 -22.83 0.96 -27.48
C ALA A 85 -23.69 1.30 -26.23
N ARG A 86 -24.21 0.29 -25.50
CA ARG A 86 -24.96 0.48 -24.26
C ARG A 86 -23.99 0.50 -23.09
N GLU A 87 -24.00 1.60 -22.35
CA GLU A 87 -23.14 1.83 -21.20
C GLU A 87 -23.95 2.51 -20.09
N TYR A 88 -23.63 2.16 -18.84
CA TYR A 88 -24.06 2.90 -17.65
C TYR A 88 -22.83 3.50 -16.99
N VAL A 89 -22.92 4.78 -16.64
CA VAL A 89 -21.88 5.51 -15.90
C VAL A 89 -22.48 5.93 -14.55
N ILE A 90 -21.75 5.62 -13.47
CA ILE A 90 -22.19 5.73 -12.09
C ILE A 90 -21.13 6.51 -11.30
N GLU A 91 -21.40 7.79 -11.06
CA GLU A 91 -20.63 8.62 -10.13
C GLU A 91 -20.65 7.98 -8.73
N ARG A 92 -19.52 8.04 -8.03
CA ARG A 92 -19.26 7.39 -6.74
C ARG A 92 -19.48 5.86 -6.72
N GLY A 93 -19.45 5.20 -7.88
CA GLY A 93 -19.70 3.77 -8.01
C GLY A 93 -18.52 2.86 -7.61
N ALA A 94 -18.79 1.81 -6.81
CA ALA A 94 -17.78 0.88 -6.28
C ALA A 94 -18.31 -0.57 -6.10
N ASP A 95 -17.44 -1.51 -5.71
CA ASP A 95 -17.78 -2.90 -5.28
C ASP A 95 -18.58 -3.78 -6.26
N ALA A 96 -18.57 -3.47 -7.56
CA ALA A 96 -19.46 -4.09 -8.53
C ALA A 96 -19.23 -5.62 -8.74
N LYS A 97 -20.32 -6.40 -8.73
CA LYS A 97 -20.36 -7.85 -8.99
C LYS A 97 -21.50 -8.23 -9.93
N ILE A 98 -21.32 -9.31 -10.69
CA ILE A 98 -22.31 -9.90 -11.60
C ILE A 98 -22.88 -11.18 -10.98
N THR A 99 -24.17 -11.48 -11.16
CA THR A 99 -24.77 -12.77 -10.77
C THR A 99 -24.32 -13.93 -11.67
N ASP A 100 -24.38 -15.18 -11.17
CA ASP A 100 -23.89 -16.35 -11.92
C ASP A 100 -24.73 -16.63 -13.20
N ASP A 101 -26.01 -16.26 -13.20
CA ASP A 101 -26.89 -16.26 -14.39
C ASP A 101 -26.67 -15.06 -15.34
N SER A 102 -25.79 -14.12 -15.01
CA SER A 102 -25.53 -12.88 -15.75
C SER A 102 -26.73 -11.92 -15.89
N ARG A 103 -27.80 -12.05 -15.09
CA ARG A 103 -28.99 -11.16 -15.15
C ARG A 103 -28.74 -9.77 -14.54
N PHE A 104 -27.99 -9.68 -13.46
CA PHE A 104 -27.88 -8.45 -12.66
C PHE A 104 -26.41 -8.04 -12.41
N VAL A 105 -26.18 -6.72 -12.27
CA VAL A 105 -25.01 -6.17 -11.57
C VAL A 105 -25.44 -5.58 -10.24
N ILE A 106 -24.70 -5.89 -9.19
CA ILE A 106 -24.86 -5.31 -7.86
C ILE A 106 -23.62 -4.46 -7.55
N TYR A 107 -23.79 -3.17 -7.27
CA TYR A 107 -22.70 -2.23 -6.98
C TYR A 107 -23.10 -1.25 -5.85
N ARG A 108 -22.13 -0.56 -5.24
CA ARG A 108 -22.37 0.53 -4.29
C ARG A 108 -22.28 1.88 -4.97
N VAL A 109 -23.02 2.87 -4.46
CA VAL A 109 -22.77 4.30 -4.66
C VAL A 109 -22.32 4.87 -3.31
N THR A 110 -21.09 5.38 -3.22
CA THR A 110 -20.55 5.96 -1.98
C THR A 110 -21.10 7.38 -1.73
N PRO A 111 -21.04 7.89 -0.49
CA PRO A 111 -21.37 9.29 -0.20
C PRO A 111 -20.28 10.28 -0.64
N GLU A 112 -20.65 11.56 -0.72
CA GLU A 112 -19.71 12.65 -1.02
C GLU A 112 -18.63 12.81 0.07
N MET A 113 -17.35 12.86 -0.32
CA MET A 113 -16.23 12.88 0.64
C MET A 113 -16.22 14.15 1.50
N LYS A 114 -16.52 15.31 0.89
CA LYS A 114 -16.59 16.61 1.57
C LYS A 114 -17.68 16.62 2.65
N LYS A 115 -18.83 16.00 2.36
CA LYS A 115 -19.94 15.82 3.30
C LYS A 115 -19.60 14.84 4.42
N LEU A 116 -18.91 13.73 4.11
CA LEU A 116 -18.43 12.79 5.13
C LEU A 116 -17.45 13.44 6.11
N LYS A 117 -16.48 14.24 5.63
CA LYS A 117 -15.56 14.97 6.52
C LYS A 117 -16.28 16.04 7.34
N GLN A 118 -17.27 16.74 6.77
CA GLN A 118 -18.09 17.69 7.52
C GLN A 118 -18.83 17.02 8.68
N LEU A 119 -19.56 15.93 8.42
CA LEU A 119 -20.43 15.32 9.44
C LEU A 119 -19.61 14.61 10.53
N ARG A 120 -18.47 13.98 10.19
CA ARG A 120 -17.48 13.52 11.18
C ARG A 120 -17.01 14.65 12.10
N LYS A 121 -16.74 15.83 11.53
CA LYS A 121 -16.31 17.03 12.29
C LYS A 121 -17.41 17.64 13.15
N GLU A 122 -18.67 17.52 12.73
CA GLU A 122 -19.85 17.87 13.54
C GLU A 122 -20.11 16.88 14.69
N LYS A 123 -19.28 15.83 14.85
CA LYS A 123 -19.51 14.68 15.73
C LYS A 123 -20.90 14.07 15.53
N LYS A 124 -21.38 14.05 14.28
CA LYS A 124 -22.65 13.44 13.93
C LYS A 124 -22.61 11.96 14.26
N GLU A 125 -23.65 11.49 14.92
CA GLU A 125 -23.72 10.12 15.38
C GLU A 125 -23.63 9.17 14.18
N PRO A 126 -23.12 7.93 14.32
CA PRO A 126 -22.92 7.02 13.19
C PRO A 126 -24.20 6.68 12.39
N HIS A 127 -25.38 7.01 12.92
CA HIS A 127 -26.68 6.88 12.26
C HIS A 127 -27.14 8.12 11.46
N GLU A 128 -26.50 9.29 11.67
CA GLU A 128 -26.76 10.53 10.93
C GLU A 128 -25.80 10.71 9.72
N MET A 129 -24.78 9.85 9.63
CA MET A 129 -23.84 9.83 8.52
C MET A 129 -24.54 9.36 7.23
N PRO A 130 -24.25 9.94 6.05
CA PRO A 130 -24.76 9.41 4.80
C PRO A 130 -24.08 8.07 4.50
N HIS A 131 -24.88 7.07 4.15
CA HIS A 131 -24.43 5.69 3.92
C HIS A 131 -24.31 5.37 2.42
N SER A 132 -23.57 4.30 2.07
CA SER A 132 -23.50 3.84 0.68
C SER A 132 -24.81 3.18 0.26
N ALA A 133 -25.44 3.64 -0.83
CA ALA A 133 -26.60 2.96 -1.40
C ALA A 133 -26.12 1.72 -2.19
N LEU A 134 -26.73 0.56 -1.98
CA LEU A 134 -26.48 -0.62 -2.81
C LEU A 134 -27.49 -0.62 -3.96
N GLN A 135 -27.01 -0.68 -5.19
CA GLN A 135 -27.84 -0.67 -6.39
C GLN A 135 -27.74 -2.01 -7.12
N ILE A 136 -28.91 -2.57 -7.43
CA ILE A 136 -29.09 -3.78 -8.24
C ILE A 136 -29.65 -3.32 -9.58
N LEU A 137 -28.81 -3.37 -10.61
CA LEU A 137 -29.16 -3.04 -11.99
C LEU A 137 -29.47 -4.33 -12.74
N GLU A 138 -30.71 -4.48 -13.22
CA GLU A 138 -31.03 -5.52 -14.20
C GLU A 138 -30.45 -5.12 -15.55
N LEU A 139 -29.61 -5.98 -16.11
CA LEU A 139 -28.79 -5.64 -17.27
C LEU A 139 -29.60 -5.52 -18.57
N ALA A 140 -30.63 -6.36 -18.72
CA ALA A 140 -31.44 -6.45 -19.94
C ALA A 140 -32.41 -5.27 -20.10
N SER A 141 -33.23 -5.01 -19.08
CA SER A 141 -34.15 -3.87 -19.01
C SER A 141 -33.38 -2.56 -18.82
N GLY A 142 -32.43 -2.53 -17.90
CA GLY A 142 -31.88 -1.30 -17.30
C GLY A 142 -32.63 -0.86 -16.04
N ASP A 143 -33.53 -1.70 -15.53
CA ASP A 143 -34.31 -1.42 -14.32
C ASP A 143 -33.38 -1.42 -13.11
N LEU A 144 -33.48 -0.35 -12.30
CA LEU A 144 -32.59 -0.09 -11.18
C LEU A 144 -33.35 -0.20 -9.87
N ARG A 145 -32.95 -1.14 -9.01
CA ARG A 145 -33.47 -1.26 -7.63
C ARG A 145 -32.43 -0.73 -6.65
N THR A 146 -32.75 0.31 -5.89
CA THR A 146 -31.86 0.86 -4.86
C THR A 146 -32.24 0.30 -3.49
N LEU A 147 -31.25 -0.25 -2.78
CA LEU A 147 -31.33 -0.68 -1.39
C LEU A 147 -30.45 0.25 -0.54
N SER A 148 -31.10 1.20 0.13
CA SER A 148 -30.45 2.06 1.12
C SER A 148 -30.07 1.28 2.38
N GLY A 149 -29.01 1.70 3.07
CA GLY A 149 -28.65 1.16 4.39
C GLY A 149 -28.02 -0.23 4.38
N VAL A 150 -27.29 -0.64 3.33
CA VAL A 150 -26.71 -2.00 3.23
C VAL A 150 -25.22 -2.03 3.57
N ARG A 151 -24.90 -2.53 4.77
CA ARG A 151 -23.54 -2.76 5.28
C ARG A 151 -22.76 -3.72 4.39
N SER A 152 -23.33 -4.87 4.02
CA SER A 152 -22.67 -5.85 3.13
C SER A 152 -23.66 -6.76 2.40
N PHE A 153 -23.23 -7.38 1.30
CA PHE A 153 -24.05 -8.32 0.52
C PHE A 153 -23.25 -9.54 0.06
N GLY A 154 -23.96 -10.65 -0.20
CA GLY A 154 -23.38 -11.88 -0.70
C GLY A 154 -24.35 -12.70 -1.55
N LEU A 155 -23.79 -13.53 -2.42
CA LEU A 155 -24.45 -14.44 -3.35
C LEU A 155 -23.93 -15.88 -3.12
N PRO A 156 -24.69 -16.93 -3.46
CA PRO A 156 -24.18 -18.30 -3.51
C PRO A 156 -23.14 -18.50 -4.64
N GLU A 157 -22.38 -19.60 -4.61
CA GLU A 157 -21.43 -19.94 -5.69
C GLU A 157 -22.07 -20.66 -6.89
N GLU A 158 -23.13 -21.43 -6.65
CA GLU A 158 -23.72 -22.37 -7.64
C GLU A 158 -25.24 -22.16 -7.84
N ASN A 159 -25.79 -21.06 -7.31
CA ASN A 159 -27.18 -20.67 -7.40
C ASN A 159 -27.28 -19.13 -7.45
N SER A 160 -28.16 -18.59 -8.29
CA SER A 160 -28.35 -17.14 -8.45
C SER A 160 -29.71 -16.63 -7.99
N ASP A 161 -30.58 -17.48 -7.45
CA ASP A 161 -31.96 -17.11 -7.07
C ASP A 161 -32.00 -16.15 -5.87
N TRP A 162 -30.92 -16.10 -5.08
CA TRP A 162 -30.87 -15.43 -3.76
C TRP A 162 -29.74 -14.41 -3.64
N VAL A 163 -30.04 -13.30 -2.97
CA VAL A 163 -29.04 -12.39 -2.38
C VAL A 163 -29.34 -12.17 -0.90
N ALA A 164 -28.28 -12.22 -0.09
CA ALA A 164 -28.34 -11.86 1.33
C ALA A 164 -27.72 -10.47 1.52
N CYS A 165 -28.51 -9.53 2.04
CA CYS A 165 -28.13 -8.14 2.29
C CYS A 165 -28.18 -7.86 3.79
N LEU A 166 -27.02 -7.61 4.40
CA LEU A 166 -26.90 -7.18 5.79
C LEU A 166 -27.04 -5.65 5.86
N MET A 167 -28.04 -5.19 6.58
CA MET A 167 -28.39 -3.78 6.73
C MET A 167 -27.49 -3.05 7.74
N GLU A 168 -27.71 -1.76 7.95
CA GLU A 168 -27.08 -0.93 8.98
C GLU A 168 -27.98 -0.78 10.22
N LYS A 169 -27.52 -0.08 11.28
CA LYS A 169 -28.20 -0.08 12.60
C LYS A 169 -29.44 0.83 12.66
N SER A 170 -29.70 1.64 11.64
CA SER A 170 -30.65 2.77 11.68
C SER A 170 -31.72 2.80 10.57
N SER A 171 -31.76 1.81 9.68
CA SER A 171 -32.74 1.75 8.59
C SER A 171 -33.99 0.94 8.96
N ASP A 172 -35.13 1.61 9.15
CA ASP A 172 -36.43 0.93 9.21
C ASP A 172 -36.74 0.22 7.86
N PRO A 173 -37.52 -0.88 7.83
CA PRO A 173 -37.38 -1.85 6.75
C PRO A 173 -38.13 -1.56 5.46
N ASP A 174 -39.16 -0.70 5.47
CA ASP A 174 -40.24 -0.75 4.49
C ASP A 174 -40.25 0.43 3.50
N GLU A 175 -39.47 0.29 2.42
CA GLU A 175 -39.97 0.51 1.05
C GLU A 175 -38.97 -0.04 0.02
N ILE A 176 -39.46 -0.82 -0.96
CA ILE A 176 -38.74 -1.03 -2.23
C ILE A 176 -39.30 0.02 -3.18
N ASP A 177 -38.71 1.21 -3.15
CA ASP A 177 -39.17 2.28 -4.03
C ASP A 177 -38.99 1.87 -5.51
N LYS A 178 -40.09 1.98 -6.25
CA LYS A 178 -40.20 1.71 -7.68
C LYS A 178 -40.52 3.03 -8.41
N THR A 179 -39.84 4.10 -8.02
CA THR A 179 -39.86 5.39 -8.72
C THR A 179 -39.36 5.22 -10.16
N ALA A 180 -40.20 5.64 -11.11
CA ALA A 180 -39.86 5.62 -12.52
C ALA A 180 -38.86 6.72 -12.88
N LEU A 181 -38.18 6.54 -14.02
CA LEU A 181 -37.22 7.49 -14.59
C LEU A 181 -37.91 8.82 -14.99
N GLU A 182 -37.78 9.85 -14.15
CA GLU A 182 -38.10 11.24 -14.55
C GLU A 182 -37.23 12.25 -13.77
N ASP A 183 -35.93 12.29 -14.06
CA ASP A 183 -35.11 13.52 -14.17
C ASP A 183 -33.64 13.22 -14.54
N ARG A 184 -33.27 13.46 -15.80
CA ARG A 184 -31.89 13.65 -16.24
C ARG A 184 -31.88 14.66 -17.40
N GLU A 185 -31.16 15.78 -17.24
CA GLU A 185 -30.98 16.75 -18.31
C GLU A 185 -30.19 16.14 -19.49
N ILE A 186 -30.72 16.27 -20.71
CA ILE A 186 -30.04 15.85 -21.94
C ILE A 186 -29.36 17.07 -22.57
N TYR A 187 -28.04 17.03 -22.71
CA TYR A 187 -27.29 18.01 -23.49
C TYR A 187 -27.10 17.51 -24.93
N GLU A 188 -27.81 18.10 -25.89
CA GLU A 188 -27.48 17.95 -27.32
C GLU A 188 -26.18 18.71 -27.66
N VAL A 189 -25.26 18.05 -28.35
CA VAL A 189 -24.06 18.67 -28.93
C VAL A 189 -24.22 18.72 -30.45
N THR A 190 -24.30 19.94 -31.01
CA THR A 190 -24.35 20.15 -32.47
C THR A 190 -22.97 20.49 -33.05
N PRO A 191 -22.72 20.27 -34.36
CA PRO A 191 -21.35 20.22 -34.92
C PRO A 191 -20.57 21.55 -35.03
N ALA A 192 -20.98 22.62 -34.33
CA ALA A 192 -20.39 23.96 -34.42
C ALA A 192 -20.26 24.63 -33.04
N GLY A 193 -19.36 24.09 -32.19
CA GLY A 193 -19.16 24.56 -30.82
C GLY A 193 -18.65 26.01 -30.70
N LEU A 194 -19.01 26.71 -29.61
CA LEU A 194 -18.67 28.11 -29.39
C LEU A 194 -18.43 28.49 -27.91
N ARG A 195 -17.26 29.10 -27.68
CA ARG A 195 -16.85 30.08 -26.64
C ARG A 195 -17.65 30.20 -25.32
N ARG A 196 -16.91 30.09 -24.20
CA ARG A 196 -17.24 30.75 -22.92
C ARG A 196 -17.17 32.29 -23.05
N PRO A 197 -18.10 33.07 -22.46
CA PRO A 197 -17.97 34.53 -22.30
C PRO A 197 -17.20 34.94 -21.03
N GLU A 198 -16.83 36.22 -20.92
CA GLU A 198 -16.02 36.77 -19.81
C GLU A 198 -16.84 37.31 -18.61
N LYS A 199 -16.15 37.43 -17.45
CA LYS A 199 -16.43 38.35 -16.33
C LYS A 199 -17.68 38.01 -15.49
N LYS A 200 -17.80 38.42 -14.21
CA LYS A 200 -17.03 39.39 -13.42
C LYS A 200 -17.06 39.03 -11.92
N LEU A 201 -15.92 39.07 -11.23
CA LEU A 201 -15.88 38.99 -9.75
C LEU A 201 -16.48 40.26 -9.11
N LYS A 202 -17.15 40.10 -7.95
CA LYS A 202 -17.54 41.17 -7.03
C LYS A 202 -17.12 40.82 -5.61
N LEU A 203 -16.40 41.72 -4.97
CA LEU A 203 -16.02 41.65 -3.55
C LEU A 203 -17.18 42.13 -2.65
N LYS A 204 -17.16 41.71 -1.39
CA LYS A 204 -17.73 42.46 -0.24
C LYS A 204 -16.63 42.71 0.81
N SER A 205 -16.88 43.65 1.73
CA SER A 205 -15.81 44.41 2.37
C SER A 205 -15.24 43.80 3.65
N ARG A 206 -14.05 44.29 4.01
CA ARG A 206 -13.15 43.82 5.08
C ARG A 206 -13.62 44.19 6.50
N GLU A 207 -14.81 44.78 6.63
CA GLU A 207 -15.24 45.53 7.82
C GLU A 207 -16.09 44.68 8.79
N GLU A 208 -16.90 43.74 8.31
CA GLU A 208 -17.70 42.85 9.18
C GLU A 208 -16.83 41.87 9.99
N ILE A 209 -15.64 41.53 9.49
CA ILE A 209 -14.63 40.73 10.20
C ILE A 209 -13.90 41.57 11.27
N ALA A 210 -13.65 42.87 10.98
CA ALA A 210 -12.90 43.75 11.88
C ALA A 210 -13.60 44.01 13.22
N HIS A 211 -14.93 43.92 13.29
CA HIS A 211 -15.71 44.32 14.46
C HIS A 211 -15.80 43.27 15.59
N ARG A 212 -15.13 42.10 15.48
CA ARG A 212 -15.28 41.01 16.48
C ARG A 212 -14.03 40.57 17.26
N ARG A 213 -12.81 41.07 17.00
CA ARG A 213 -11.59 40.66 17.76
C ARG A 213 -10.59 41.81 18.03
N GLY A 214 -10.81 42.56 19.12
CA GLY A 214 -9.83 43.51 19.72
C GLY A 214 -10.45 44.87 20.11
N LYS A 215 -11.13 45.03 21.25
CA LYS A 215 -10.58 45.34 22.60
C LYS A 215 -9.57 46.51 22.66
N ILE A 216 -10.01 47.66 23.19
CA ILE A 216 -9.29 48.48 24.18
C ILE A 216 -10.32 48.93 25.26
N ALA A 217 -9.87 49.20 26.49
CA ALA A 217 -10.67 49.58 27.67
C ALA A 217 -10.78 51.13 27.84
N THR A 218 -11.39 51.78 28.85
CA THR A 218 -11.92 51.36 30.16
C THR A 218 -12.92 52.40 30.73
N SER A 219 -13.73 51.99 31.73
CA SER A 219 -14.20 52.79 32.90
C SER A 219 -15.49 53.65 32.83
N PHE A 220 -16.10 53.80 34.02
CA PHE A 220 -17.34 54.50 34.45
C PHE A 220 -18.67 53.95 33.85
N LYS A 221 -19.66 53.47 34.63
CA LYS A 221 -20.46 54.03 35.77
C LYS A 221 -21.42 55.16 35.33
N THR A 222 -22.73 55.14 35.60
CA THR A 222 -23.63 54.18 36.31
C THR A 222 -25.10 54.45 35.90
N GLU A 223 -25.92 53.42 35.70
CA GLU A 223 -27.37 53.28 36.04
C GLU A 223 -27.88 51.95 35.43
N ILE A 224 -28.61 50.98 36.01
CA ILE A 224 -29.49 50.79 37.19
C ILE A 224 -30.97 50.54 36.80
N ALA A 225 -31.49 49.41 37.33
CA ALA A 225 -32.89 49.04 37.56
C ALA A 225 -33.75 48.40 36.43
N LYS A 226 -34.13 47.13 36.73
CA LYS A 226 -35.40 46.43 36.38
C LYS A 226 -35.56 45.94 34.92
N ASN A 227 -35.83 44.66 34.65
CA ASN A 227 -36.38 43.58 35.51
C ASN A 227 -35.98 42.18 34.99
N ARG A 228 -35.83 41.24 35.95
CA ARG A 228 -36.22 39.81 35.93
C ARG A 228 -35.69 38.91 34.78
N GLU A 229 -35.18 37.71 35.05
CA GLU A 229 -35.09 36.95 36.31
C GLU A 229 -33.90 35.96 36.27
N LYS A 230 -33.36 35.62 37.47
CA LYS A 230 -32.43 34.52 37.87
C LYS A 230 -31.65 33.75 36.79
N GLY A 231 -30.35 33.44 36.93
CA GLY A 231 -29.36 33.60 38.01
C GLY A 231 -28.10 32.79 37.59
N GLU A 232 -26.86 33.22 37.87
CA GLU A 232 -26.13 32.99 39.14
C GLU A 232 -26.16 31.52 39.61
N SER A 233 -25.04 30.81 39.78
CA SER A 233 -23.60 31.16 39.73
C SER A 233 -22.75 29.96 39.27
N ALA A 234 -21.83 30.11 38.31
CA ALA A 234 -20.41 30.37 38.57
C ALA A 234 -19.74 29.43 39.60
N LYS A 235 -19.26 28.26 39.13
CA LYS A 235 -18.00 27.61 39.52
C LYS A 235 -17.75 26.38 38.64
N GLU A 236 -16.74 26.44 37.79
CA GLU A 236 -16.10 25.23 37.28
C GLU A 236 -15.16 24.73 38.39
N GLN A 237 -15.69 23.87 39.27
CA GLN A 237 -14.87 22.84 39.89
C GLN A 237 -14.68 21.74 38.86
N SER A 238 -13.46 21.23 38.75
CA SER A 238 -13.14 20.04 37.99
C SER A 238 -13.48 18.79 38.81
N ASP A 239 -14.77 18.49 38.92
CA ASP A 239 -15.23 17.12 39.16
C ASP A 239 -15.42 16.54 37.75
N GLN A 240 -14.66 15.53 37.28
CA GLN A 240 -14.61 14.16 37.80
C GLN A 240 -15.97 13.46 37.85
N ASP A 241 -16.75 13.59 36.77
CA ASP A 241 -17.44 12.39 36.28
C ASP A 241 -16.34 11.39 35.87
N GLN A 242 -16.21 10.34 36.68
CA GLN A 242 -15.36 9.20 36.38
C GLN A 242 -16.08 8.36 35.33
N ASP A 243 -15.43 8.07 34.19
CA ASP A 243 -15.85 6.93 33.37
C ASP A 243 -15.64 5.67 34.22
N ASP A 244 -16.73 5.09 34.71
CA ASP A 244 -16.73 3.94 35.61
C ASP A 244 -16.11 2.73 34.89
N PRO A 245 -15.00 2.14 35.38
CA PRO A 245 -14.10 1.32 34.56
C PRO A 245 -14.57 -0.13 34.36
N GLU A 246 -15.82 -0.36 33.94
CA GLU A 246 -16.25 -1.68 33.44
C GLU A 246 -17.51 -1.67 32.56
N GLN A 247 -17.35 -1.82 31.23
CA GLN A 247 -18.20 -2.67 30.36
C GLN A 247 -17.74 -2.75 28.90
N LYS A 248 -17.71 -3.96 28.34
CA LYS A 248 -17.48 -4.18 26.90
C LYS A 248 -18.70 -3.78 26.07
N LYS A 249 -18.68 -2.60 25.44
CA LYS A 249 -19.70 -2.20 24.45
C LYS A 249 -19.71 -3.14 23.23
N LYS A 250 -20.64 -4.09 23.24
CA LYS A 250 -20.76 -5.17 22.27
C LYS A 250 -21.24 -4.65 20.90
N SER A 251 -20.69 -5.20 19.82
CA SER A 251 -21.14 -4.92 18.45
C SER A 251 -22.46 -5.63 18.13
N VAL A 252 -23.57 -5.01 18.55
CA VAL A 252 -24.94 -5.44 18.22
C VAL A 252 -25.12 -5.55 16.70
N GLY A 253 -25.71 -6.66 16.25
CA GLY A 253 -25.98 -6.94 14.84
C GLY A 253 -27.18 -6.15 14.28
N THR A 254 -27.38 -6.27 12.98
CA THR A 254 -28.35 -5.50 12.19
C THR A 254 -29.28 -6.44 11.42
N ALA A 255 -30.31 -5.92 10.75
CA ALA A 255 -31.21 -6.77 9.97
C ALA A 255 -30.47 -7.46 8.78
N LEU A 256 -30.67 -8.75 8.57
CA LEU A 256 -30.29 -9.47 7.35
C LEU A 256 -31.55 -9.69 6.50
N LYS A 257 -31.68 -8.96 5.40
CA LYS A 257 -32.71 -9.21 4.40
C LYS A 257 -32.24 -10.30 3.45
N LEU A 258 -32.99 -11.39 3.38
CA LEU A 258 -32.80 -12.47 2.40
C LEU A 258 -33.84 -12.28 1.29
N ILE A 259 -33.34 -11.92 0.11
CA ILE A 259 -34.12 -11.49 -1.05
C ILE A 259 -33.99 -12.56 -2.13
N ASN A 260 -35.11 -12.94 -2.75
CA ASN A 260 -35.12 -13.72 -3.97
C ASN A 260 -35.31 -12.76 -5.16
N PHE A 261 -34.57 -12.94 -6.26
CA PHE A 261 -34.60 -11.99 -7.38
C PHE A 261 -35.96 -11.95 -8.11
N ASP A 262 -36.67 -13.08 -8.14
CA ASP A 262 -37.94 -13.26 -8.87
C ASP A 262 -39.18 -13.09 -7.96
N THR A 263 -39.06 -13.32 -6.64
CA THR A 263 -40.18 -13.21 -5.67
C THR A 263 -39.98 -12.14 -4.58
N GLU A 264 -39.02 -11.25 -4.74
CA GLU A 264 -38.70 -10.14 -3.83
C GLU A 264 -38.28 -10.58 -2.39
N VAL A 265 -38.53 -9.75 -1.37
CA VAL A 265 -38.04 -10.00 0.00
C VAL A 265 -38.85 -11.11 0.67
N LEU A 266 -38.20 -12.23 1.00
CA LEU A 266 -38.89 -13.41 1.58
C LEU A 266 -38.66 -13.58 3.09
N ARG A 267 -37.52 -13.14 3.62
CA ARG A 267 -37.21 -13.20 5.07
C ARG A 267 -36.35 -12.01 5.50
N THR A 268 -36.60 -11.52 6.71
CA THR A 268 -35.70 -10.61 7.44
C THR A 268 -35.34 -11.28 8.76
N PHE A 269 -34.04 -11.33 9.09
CA PHE A 269 -33.53 -11.83 10.37
C PHE A 269 -32.94 -10.66 11.16
N PRO A 270 -33.44 -10.33 12.36
CA PRO A 270 -32.89 -9.23 13.15
C PRO A 270 -31.54 -9.61 13.79
N PHE A 271 -30.77 -8.61 14.22
CA PHE A 271 -29.55 -8.73 15.01
C PHE A 271 -28.41 -9.59 14.41
N VAL A 272 -28.32 -9.71 13.09
CA VAL A 272 -27.24 -10.47 12.42
C VAL A 272 -25.93 -9.68 12.40
N HIS A 273 -24.80 -10.33 12.68
CA HIS A 273 -23.47 -9.74 12.57
C HIS A 273 -22.71 -10.15 11.30
N SER A 274 -22.83 -11.41 10.87
CA SER A 274 -22.17 -11.94 9.67
C SER A 274 -22.92 -13.15 9.10
N PHE A 275 -22.65 -13.53 7.85
CA PHE A 275 -23.31 -14.66 7.18
C PHE A 275 -22.43 -15.33 6.11
N ARG A 276 -22.77 -16.57 5.73
CA ARG A 276 -22.13 -17.33 4.65
C ARG A 276 -23.07 -18.39 4.06
N PHE A 277 -23.19 -18.45 2.73
CA PHE A 277 -23.90 -19.53 2.04
C PHE A 277 -23.09 -20.84 2.06
N SER A 278 -23.77 -21.99 1.98
CA SER A 278 -23.14 -23.22 1.50
C SER A 278 -22.89 -23.11 -0.01
N LYS A 279 -21.83 -23.79 -0.48
CA LYS A 279 -21.39 -23.74 -1.89
C LYS A 279 -22.52 -24.09 -2.87
N ASP A 280 -23.27 -25.13 -2.52
CA ASP A 280 -24.44 -25.66 -3.25
C ASP A 280 -25.70 -24.77 -3.17
N GLY A 281 -25.62 -23.60 -2.54
CA GLY A 281 -26.70 -22.62 -2.38
C GLY A 281 -27.84 -23.01 -1.44
N LYS A 282 -27.95 -24.27 -0.99
CA LYS A 282 -29.15 -24.75 -0.26
C LYS A 282 -29.24 -24.27 1.19
N ARG A 283 -28.18 -23.69 1.74
CA ARG A 283 -28.14 -23.22 3.14
C ARG A 283 -27.47 -21.86 3.25
N LEU A 284 -27.91 -21.09 4.23
CA LEU A 284 -27.29 -19.85 4.67
C LEU A 284 -27.05 -19.94 6.18
N ALA A 285 -25.78 -19.90 6.58
CA ALA A 285 -25.39 -19.74 7.98
C ALA A 285 -25.27 -18.26 8.32
N PHE A 286 -25.68 -17.86 9.52
CA PHE A 286 -25.51 -16.49 10.00
C PHE A 286 -25.29 -16.41 11.51
N VAL A 287 -24.56 -15.39 11.94
CA VAL A 287 -24.28 -15.07 13.35
C VAL A 287 -25.28 -14.02 13.82
N THR A 288 -25.88 -14.19 14.99
CA THR A 288 -26.57 -13.10 15.71
C THR A 288 -25.68 -12.52 16.80
N SER A 289 -25.83 -11.21 17.03
CA SER A 289 -25.18 -10.45 18.10
C SER A 289 -26.20 -9.48 18.71
N ILE A 290 -26.53 -9.61 19.99
CA ILE A 290 -27.45 -8.73 20.73
C ILE A 290 -26.72 -7.97 21.83
N GLU A 291 -27.35 -6.91 22.33
CA GLU A 291 -26.97 -6.26 23.58
C GLU A 291 -27.29 -7.23 24.76
N PRO A 292 -26.40 -7.41 25.75
CA PRO A 292 -26.75 -8.17 26.96
C PRO A 292 -27.93 -7.51 27.69
N PRO A 293 -28.87 -8.27 28.29
CA PRO A 293 -29.84 -7.69 29.19
C PRO A 293 -29.12 -7.10 30.42
N GLU A 294 -29.51 -5.90 30.83
CA GLU A 294 -29.03 -5.30 32.08
C GLU A 294 -29.26 -6.26 33.26
N SER A 295 -28.30 -6.32 34.18
CA SER A 295 -28.38 -7.21 35.35
C SER A 295 -29.41 -6.69 36.33
N SER A 296 -30.66 -7.14 36.19
CA SER A 296 -31.72 -6.93 37.18
C SER A 296 -31.24 -7.39 38.56
N GLU A 297 -31.39 -6.52 39.56
CA GLU A 297 -31.11 -6.83 40.96
C GLU A 297 -31.90 -8.08 41.42
N PRO A 298 -31.43 -8.81 42.44
CA PRO A 298 -32.15 -9.96 42.98
C PRO A 298 -33.41 -9.50 43.73
N GLU A 299 -34.54 -9.40 43.02
CA GLU A 299 -35.86 -9.19 43.65
C GLU A 299 -36.18 -10.33 44.63
N GLU A 300 -36.85 -9.96 45.73
CA GLU A 300 -37.11 -10.82 46.89
C GLU A 300 -38.10 -11.96 46.59
N GLU A 301 -38.05 -13.04 47.38
CA GLU A 301 -38.97 -14.19 47.25
C GLU A 301 -40.45 -13.79 47.49
N PRO A 302 -41.37 -14.05 46.53
CA PRO A 302 -42.81 -13.98 46.78
C PRO A 302 -43.35 -15.33 47.30
N ASP A 303 -44.24 -15.27 48.29
CA ASP A 303 -44.85 -16.43 48.97
C ASP A 303 -45.63 -17.42 48.08
N GLU A 304 -45.84 -18.63 48.60
CA GLU A 304 -46.67 -19.68 47.99
C GLU A 304 -48.16 -19.27 47.88
N GLN A 305 -48.72 -19.17 46.65
CA GLN A 305 -49.94 -19.89 46.21
C GLN A 305 -50.43 -19.56 44.79
N ASP A 306 -51.15 -20.53 44.19
CA ASP A 306 -52.00 -20.48 42.98
C ASP A 306 -51.56 -19.62 41.78
N HIS A 307 -51.23 -20.19 40.62
CA HIS A 307 -52.17 -21.02 39.84
C HIS A 307 -51.49 -22.03 38.88
N LYS A 308 -52.29 -23.00 38.40
CA LYS A 308 -51.92 -23.95 37.34
C LYS A 308 -52.19 -23.44 35.92
N ASP A 309 -51.55 -24.13 34.98
CA ASP A 309 -51.90 -24.25 33.55
C ASP A 309 -51.67 -23.02 32.64
N SER A 310 -50.42 -22.87 32.20
CA SER A 310 -50.18 -22.60 30.78
C SER A 310 -49.02 -23.46 30.23
N LYS A 311 -49.17 -23.94 29.00
CA LYS A 311 -48.12 -24.57 28.20
C LYS A 311 -48.00 -23.81 26.88
N ASP A 312 -47.10 -22.84 26.80
CA ASP A 312 -46.51 -22.45 25.52
C ASP A 312 -45.17 -21.74 25.73
N SER A 313 -44.06 -22.40 25.37
CA SER A 313 -42.71 -21.83 25.46
C SER A 313 -42.31 -21.20 24.12
N LYS A 314 -43.10 -20.23 23.66
CA LYS A 314 -42.93 -19.50 22.40
C LYS A 314 -43.06 -17.99 22.62
N ASP A 315 -42.08 -17.43 23.30
CA ASP A 315 -41.37 -16.22 22.87
C ASP A 315 -40.29 -15.88 23.89
N ARG A 316 -39.05 -16.22 23.56
CA ARG A 316 -37.87 -15.50 24.02
C ARG A 316 -37.27 -14.87 22.77
N GLY A 317 -36.86 -13.60 22.88
CA GLY A 317 -36.30 -12.86 21.76
C GLY A 317 -35.07 -13.54 21.16
N PRO A 318 -34.64 -13.12 19.95
CA PRO A 318 -33.37 -13.54 19.37
C PRO A 318 -32.24 -13.28 20.37
N ILE A 319 -31.33 -14.25 20.47
CA ILE A 319 -30.14 -14.20 21.32
C ILE A 319 -28.90 -14.39 20.47
N ASP A 320 -27.75 -13.97 21.00
CA ASP A 320 -26.42 -14.23 20.46
C ASP A 320 -26.28 -15.70 20.02
N GLY A 321 -25.61 -15.96 18.89
CA GLY A 321 -25.44 -17.33 18.42
C GLY A 321 -25.05 -17.50 16.95
N VAL A 322 -25.11 -18.75 16.50
CA VAL A 322 -25.00 -19.14 15.09
C VAL A 322 -26.25 -19.89 14.69
N HIS A 323 -26.84 -19.52 13.56
CA HIS A 323 -28.03 -20.14 12.98
C HIS A 323 -27.74 -20.63 11.55
N VAL A 324 -28.55 -21.58 11.07
CA VAL A 324 -28.59 -22.00 9.67
C VAL A 324 -30.04 -22.04 9.21
N ILE A 325 -30.33 -21.42 8.07
CA ILE A 325 -31.58 -21.62 7.32
C ILE A 325 -31.33 -22.48 6.08
N LYS A 326 -32.26 -23.41 5.79
CA LYS A 326 -32.33 -24.15 4.52
C LYS A 326 -33.21 -23.38 3.53
N LEU A 327 -32.68 -23.03 2.36
CA LEU A 327 -33.36 -22.08 1.46
C LEU A 327 -34.61 -22.68 0.80
N ASP A 328 -34.55 -23.92 0.29
CA ASP A 328 -35.68 -24.55 -0.41
C ASP A 328 -36.93 -24.84 0.45
N SER A 329 -36.85 -24.68 1.78
CA SER A 329 -38.01 -24.82 2.69
C SER A 329 -38.14 -23.71 3.74
N LEU A 330 -37.19 -22.78 3.80
CA LEU A 330 -37.09 -21.69 4.78
C LEU A 330 -37.15 -22.13 6.25
N ASP A 331 -36.70 -23.36 6.53
CA ASP A 331 -36.53 -23.94 7.87
C ASP A 331 -35.29 -23.33 8.55
N LEU A 332 -35.47 -22.69 9.71
CA LEU A 332 -34.41 -22.09 10.52
C LEU A 332 -34.04 -22.98 11.72
N ALA A 333 -32.73 -23.16 11.97
CA ALA A 333 -32.21 -23.86 13.14
C ALA A 333 -31.10 -23.05 13.84
N THR A 334 -31.23 -22.87 15.16
CA THR A 334 -30.18 -22.30 16.02
C THR A 334 -29.19 -23.39 16.42
N LEU A 335 -27.90 -23.17 16.17
CA LEU A 335 -26.84 -24.17 16.36
C LEU A 335 -26.10 -24.00 17.69
N VAL A 336 -25.83 -22.76 18.09
CA VAL A 336 -25.25 -22.39 19.38
C VAL A 336 -25.84 -21.05 19.79
N SER A 337 -25.90 -20.75 21.08
CA SER A 337 -26.40 -19.45 21.55
C SER A 337 -25.88 -19.00 22.92
N GLY A 338 -26.17 -17.75 23.27
CA GLY A 338 -25.75 -17.06 24.49
C GLY A 338 -24.48 -16.24 24.29
N VAL A 339 -24.18 -15.36 25.26
CA VAL A 339 -23.22 -14.25 25.09
C VAL A 339 -21.85 -14.71 24.60
N GLY A 340 -21.39 -14.03 23.55
CA GLY A 340 -20.13 -14.26 22.84
C GLY A 340 -20.10 -13.53 21.50
N GLU A 341 -18.91 -13.38 20.91
CA GLU A 341 -18.72 -13.14 19.48
C GLU A 341 -18.62 -14.48 18.75
N TYR A 342 -19.06 -14.53 17.49
CA TYR A 342 -18.90 -15.69 16.62
C TYR A 342 -18.34 -15.21 15.27
N LYS A 343 -17.26 -15.82 14.79
CA LYS A 343 -16.51 -15.40 13.58
C LYS A 343 -16.23 -16.57 12.64
N ASN A 344 -15.97 -16.22 11.38
CA ASN A 344 -15.40 -17.07 10.34
C ASN A 344 -16.15 -18.39 10.11
N LEU A 345 -17.47 -18.28 9.92
CA LEU A 345 -18.34 -19.36 9.44
C LEU A 345 -17.72 -20.04 8.21
N ALA A 346 -17.66 -21.38 8.20
CA ALA A 346 -17.11 -22.16 7.09
C ALA A 346 -17.88 -23.47 6.90
N PHE A 347 -18.56 -23.62 5.76
CA PHE A 347 -19.15 -24.90 5.36
C PHE A 347 -18.07 -25.83 4.77
N ASN A 348 -18.29 -27.14 4.85
CA ASN A 348 -17.61 -28.10 3.98
C ASN A 348 -18.29 -28.19 2.60
N GLU A 349 -17.64 -28.87 1.66
CA GLU A 349 -18.05 -28.97 0.24
C GLU A 349 -19.53 -29.35 0.00
N ASP A 350 -20.08 -30.34 0.72
CA ASP A 350 -21.49 -30.77 0.56
C ASP A 350 -22.49 -30.02 1.46
N GLY A 351 -22.01 -29.02 2.21
CA GLY A 351 -22.82 -28.26 3.18
C GLY A 351 -23.36 -29.10 4.35
N SER A 352 -22.87 -30.33 4.57
CA SER A 352 -23.30 -31.19 5.67
C SER A 352 -22.68 -30.82 7.02
N ARG A 353 -21.66 -29.95 7.04
CA ARG A 353 -20.95 -29.49 8.24
C ARG A 353 -20.66 -27.99 8.17
N LEU A 354 -20.69 -27.35 9.34
CA LEU A 354 -20.30 -25.95 9.53
C LEU A 354 -19.25 -25.89 10.64
N ALA A 355 -18.18 -25.14 10.43
CA ALA A 355 -17.21 -24.74 11.46
C ALA A 355 -17.25 -23.22 11.66
N PHE A 356 -16.83 -22.76 12.84
CA PHE A 356 -16.67 -21.35 13.20
C PHE A 356 -15.83 -21.24 14.48
N ILE A 357 -15.35 -20.04 14.80
CA ILE A 357 -14.72 -19.74 16.10
C ILE A 357 -15.59 -18.82 16.95
N THR A 358 -15.48 -18.91 18.26
CA THR A 358 -16.18 -18.04 19.22
C THR A 358 -15.40 -17.88 20.52
N ASN A 359 -15.51 -16.72 21.15
CA ASN A 359 -14.99 -16.44 22.49
C ASN A 359 -16.06 -16.58 23.59
N LYS A 360 -17.23 -17.16 23.27
CA LYS A 360 -18.39 -17.38 24.15
C LYS A 360 -18.02 -17.78 25.59
N ASP A 361 -17.09 -18.73 25.74
CA ASP A 361 -16.82 -19.37 27.04
C ASP A 361 -15.85 -18.54 27.91
N ASP A 362 -15.35 -17.41 27.40
CA ASP A 362 -14.36 -16.51 28.03
C ASP A 362 -14.69 -15.03 27.69
N TYR A 363 -15.94 -14.73 27.33
CA TYR A 363 -16.32 -13.48 26.66
C TYR A 363 -16.02 -12.23 27.50
N GLU A 364 -16.09 -12.31 28.83
CA GLU A 364 -15.86 -11.16 29.72
C GLU A 364 -14.36 -10.77 29.84
N ALA A 365 -13.42 -11.67 29.53
CA ALA A 365 -11.99 -11.37 29.67
C ALA A 365 -11.54 -10.28 28.68
N LYS A 366 -10.85 -9.23 29.16
CA LYS A 366 -10.37 -8.08 28.35
C LYS A 366 -9.80 -8.49 26.98
N MET A 367 -8.95 -9.51 26.98
CA MET A 367 -8.40 -10.17 25.78
C MET A 367 -8.78 -11.66 25.79
N PRO A 368 -9.94 -12.04 25.23
CA PRO A 368 -10.56 -13.35 25.47
C PRO A 368 -10.00 -14.44 24.56
N SER A 369 -9.93 -15.66 25.08
CA SER A 369 -9.55 -16.86 24.33
C SER A 369 -10.63 -17.28 23.33
N TRP A 370 -10.21 -17.93 22.24
CA TRP A 370 -11.10 -18.36 21.15
C TRP A 370 -11.16 -19.89 21.05
N GLY A 371 -12.37 -20.44 21.05
CA GLY A 371 -12.65 -21.86 20.84
C GLY A 371 -13.13 -22.15 19.42
N LEU A 372 -12.69 -23.27 18.83
CA LEU A 372 -13.18 -23.78 17.55
C LEU A 372 -14.42 -24.65 17.77
N TYR A 373 -15.46 -24.42 16.99
CA TYR A 373 -16.74 -25.12 17.05
C TYR A 373 -17.09 -25.78 15.72
N GLN A 374 -17.88 -26.86 15.79
CA GLN A 374 -18.42 -27.56 14.64
C GLN A 374 -19.88 -28.01 14.85
N TRP A 375 -20.69 -27.87 13.81
CA TRP A 375 -22.01 -28.48 13.64
C TRP A 375 -22.03 -29.47 12.47
N ASN A 376 -22.96 -30.42 12.50
CA ASN A 376 -23.25 -31.35 11.41
C ASN A 376 -24.77 -31.41 11.17
N VAL A 377 -25.22 -31.51 9.92
CA VAL A 377 -26.64 -31.65 9.56
C VAL A 377 -27.29 -32.79 10.32
N GLY A 378 -28.45 -32.51 10.93
CA GLY A 378 -29.19 -33.43 11.80
C GLY A 378 -28.79 -33.38 13.29
N ALA A 379 -27.66 -32.76 13.65
CA ALA A 379 -27.37 -32.44 15.05
C ALA A 379 -28.21 -31.25 15.51
N LYS A 380 -28.72 -31.29 16.75
CA LYS A 380 -29.51 -30.18 17.32
C LYS A 380 -28.69 -28.94 17.66
N GLN A 381 -27.39 -29.11 17.93
CA GLN A 381 -26.48 -28.06 18.37
C GLN A 381 -25.07 -28.29 17.82
N ALA A 382 -24.28 -27.23 17.72
CA ALA A 382 -22.83 -27.26 17.51
C ALA A 382 -22.11 -27.73 18.78
N LYS A 383 -20.84 -28.11 18.64
CA LYS A 383 -19.95 -28.51 19.74
C LYS A 383 -18.61 -27.81 19.64
N ARG A 384 -18.04 -27.40 20.78
CA ARG A 384 -16.62 -27.04 20.86
C ARG A 384 -15.77 -28.26 20.57
N ILE A 385 -14.71 -28.07 19.77
CA ILE A 385 -13.80 -29.14 19.31
C ILE A 385 -12.33 -28.80 19.50
N VAL A 386 -11.97 -27.52 19.66
CA VAL A 386 -10.64 -27.07 20.10
C VAL A 386 -10.78 -25.88 21.05
N THR A 387 -9.90 -25.79 22.05
CA THR A 387 -9.73 -24.67 22.99
C THR A 387 -8.25 -24.32 23.18
N GLU A 388 -7.96 -23.14 23.74
CA GLU A 388 -6.61 -22.82 24.22
C GLU A 388 -6.11 -23.90 25.21
N GLY A 389 -4.84 -24.30 25.10
CA GLY A 389 -4.23 -25.35 25.93
C GLY A 389 -4.52 -26.81 25.53
N ASP A 390 -5.27 -27.07 24.44
CA ASP A 390 -5.54 -28.44 23.98
C ASP A 390 -4.27 -29.21 23.55
N GLN A 391 -4.21 -30.50 23.85
CA GLN A 391 -3.08 -31.38 23.49
C GLN A 391 -2.89 -31.47 21.96
N GLY A 392 -1.92 -30.71 21.46
CA GLY A 392 -1.59 -30.61 20.03
C GLY A 392 -1.34 -29.18 19.54
N LEU A 393 -1.68 -28.16 20.35
CA LEU A 393 -1.22 -26.79 20.22
C LEU A 393 0.17 -26.61 20.90
N PRO A 394 0.99 -25.63 20.50
CA PRO A 394 2.16 -25.21 21.27
C PRO A 394 1.79 -24.51 22.60
N GLU A 395 2.74 -24.45 23.52
CA GLU A 395 2.64 -23.62 24.73
C GLU A 395 2.67 -22.12 24.36
N GLU A 396 1.97 -21.28 25.14
CA GLU A 396 1.80 -19.82 24.90
C GLU A 396 1.16 -19.45 23.53
N TRP A 397 0.46 -20.38 22.89
CA TRP A 397 -0.24 -20.17 21.62
C TRP A 397 -1.75 -20.34 21.76
N TRP A 398 -2.50 -19.48 21.08
CA TRP A 398 -3.95 -19.53 21.00
C TRP A 398 -4.45 -19.74 19.57
N ILE A 399 -5.74 -20.07 19.42
CA ILE A 399 -6.43 -19.99 18.13
C ILE A 399 -6.45 -18.51 17.73
N ALA A 400 -5.99 -18.18 16.52
CA ALA A 400 -5.91 -16.78 16.12
C ALA A 400 -7.32 -16.15 16.09
N PRO A 401 -7.54 -14.95 16.66
CA PRO A 401 -8.85 -14.29 16.68
C PRO A 401 -9.48 -14.11 15.29
N GLU A 402 -8.63 -13.97 14.26
CA GLU A 402 -9.00 -13.92 12.84
C GLU A 402 -8.57 -15.18 12.08
N SER A 403 -8.61 -16.35 12.74
CA SER A 403 -8.33 -17.65 12.13
C SER A 403 -9.37 -17.97 11.06
N ASN A 404 -8.91 -18.37 9.87
CA ASN A 404 -9.75 -18.90 8.80
C ASN A 404 -9.89 -20.42 8.91
N GLN A 405 -11.12 -20.93 8.83
CA GLN A 405 -11.43 -22.35 8.85
C GLN A 405 -11.67 -22.88 7.43
N SER A 406 -11.05 -24.01 7.08
CA SER A 406 -11.37 -24.77 5.86
C SER A 406 -11.46 -26.27 6.16
N PHE A 407 -12.43 -26.96 5.55
CA PHE A 407 -12.46 -28.42 5.56
C PHE A 407 -11.62 -28.96 4.40
N SER A 408 -11.00 -30.13 4.59
CA SER A 408 -10.51 -30.90 3.44
C SER A 408 -11.69 -31.40 2.59
N GLU A 409 -11.50 -31.49 1.27
CA GLU A 409 -12.53 -31.94 0.30
C GLU A 409 -13.04 -33.36 0.64
N ASP A 410 -12.19 -34.20 1.23
CA ASP A 410 -12.53 -35.55 1.70
C ASP A 410 -13.26 -35.58 3.06
N GLY A 411 -13.52 -34.42 3.68
CA GLY A 411 -14.22 -34.28 4.96
C GLY A 411 -13.49 -34.88 6.18
N ARG A 412 -12.20 -35.21 6.07
CA ARG A 412 -11.40 -35.86 7.14
C ARG A 412 -10.70 -34.89 8.08
N ARG A 413 -10.45 -33.64 7.66
CA ARG A 413 -9.80 -32.60 8.45
C ARG A 413 -10.58 -31.29 8.42
N LEU A 414 -10.41 -30.52 9.47
CA LEU A 414 -10.74 -29.11 9.57
C LEU A 414 -9.44 -28.36 9.88
N TYR A 415 -8.94 -27.58 8.94
CA TYR A 415 -7.79 -26.70 9.13
C TYR A 415 -8.24 -25.41 9.80
N PHE A 416 -7.35 -24.86 10.63
CA PHE A 416 -7.53 -23.58 11.31
C PHE A 416 -6.15 -22.94 11.55
N GLU A 417 -6.14 -21.73 12.09
CA GLU A 417 -4.94 -20.92 12.24
C GLU A 417 -4.67 -20.60 13.73
N THR A 418 -3.40 -20.57 14.07
CA THR A 418 -2.86 -20.36 15.41
C THR A 418 -1.78 -19.28 15.37
N THR A 419 -1.48 -18.70 16.51
CA THR A 419 -0.41 -17.71 16.67
C THR A 419 0.09 -17.74 18.12
N PRO A 420 1.36 -17.36 18.38
CA PRO A 420 1.76 -16.91 19.72
C PRO A 420 0.76 -15.89 20.26
N ILE A 421 0.50 -15.96 21.56
CA ILE A 421 -0.24 -14.93 22.28
C ILE A 421 0.62 -13.65 22.29
N PRO A 422 0.10 -12.48 21.86
CA PRO A 422 0.87 -11.23 21.85
C PRO A 422 1.44 -10.86 23.22
N GLU A 423 2.64 -10.28 23.25
CA GLU A 423 3.34 -9.96 24.50
C GLU A 423 2.55 -9.04 25.45
N PRO A 424 1.78 -8.01 24.99
CA PRO A 424 0.89 -7.25 25.87
C PRO A 424 -0.20 -8.12 26.52
N VAL A 425 -0.74 -9.11 25.81
CA VAL A 425 -1.74 -10.05 26.35
C VAL A 425 -1.11 -10.95 27.41
N LEU A 426 0.12 -11.45 27.19
CA LEU A 426 0.87 -12.22 28.19
C LEU A 426 1.19 -11.35 29.42
N LYS A 427 1.65 -10.11 29.22
CA LYS A 427 1.91 -9.14 30.31
C LYS A 427 0.64 -8.82 31.10
N GLN A 428 -0.50 -8.57 30.46
CA GLN A 428 -1.78 -8.34 31.15
C GLN A 428 -2.28 -9.59 31.89
N ARG A 429 -2.12 -10.80 31.32
CA ARG A 429 -2.46 -12.06 31.99
C ARG A 429 -1.59 -12.31 33.23
N LEU A 430 -0.28 -12.07 33.13
CA LEU A 430 0.67 -12.16 34.25
C LEU A 430 0.41 -11.07 35.31
N ALA A 431 0.21 -9.82 34.89
CA ALA A 431 -0.11 -8.71 35.78
C ALA A 431 -1.43 -8.97 36.55
N LYS A 432 -2.48 -9.49 35.88
CA LYS A 432 -3.73 -9.89 36.54
C LYS A 432 -3.54 -11.07 37.51
N ALA A 433 -2.64 -12.00 37.23
CA ALA A 433 -2.27 -13.07 38.16
C ALA A 433 -1.43 -12.56 39.35
N GLU A 434 -0.69 -11.46 39.19
CA GLU A 434 0.11 -10.78 40.23
C GLU A 434 -0.60 -9.59 40.91
N GLY A 435 -1.85 -9.30 40.54
CA GLY A 435 -2.65 -8.20 41.13
C GLY A 435 -2.22 -6.79 40.73
N ARG A 436 -1.78 -6.58 39.48
CA ARG A 436 -1.42 -5.27 38.90
C ARG A 436 -2.22 -4.97 37.64
N GLU A 437 -2.45 -3.69 37.39
CA GLU A 437 -3.08 -3.18 36.16
C GLU A 437 -2.04 -2.65 35.18
N VAL A 438 -2.43 -2.52 33.91
CA VAL A 438 -1.61 -2.03 32.80
C VAL A 438 -2.53 -1.25 31.85
N GLU A 439 -2.17 0.00 31.56
CA GLU A 439 -2.84 0.88 30.61
C GLU A 439 -2.43 0.54 29.17
N ASP A 440 -3.28 0.85 28.18
CA ASP A 440 -3.03 0.64 26.75
C ASP A 440 -3.14 1.98 26.00
N GLU A 441 -2.23 2.24 25.05
CA GLU A 441 -2.22 3.44 24.19
C GLU A 441 -2.35 3.07 22.71
N ASP A 442 -3.08 3.86 21.92
CA ASP A 442 -3.22 3.75 20.45
C ASP A 442 -3.67 5.13 19.88
N SER A 443 -3.05 5.63 18.80
CA SER A 443 -3.53 6.83 18.08
C SER A 443 -3.09 6.89 16.60
N ASP A 444 -3.96 7.38 15.72
CA ASP A 444 -3.96 7.06 14.27
C ASP A 444 -3.64 8.26 13.32
N ASP A 445 -3.01 9.33 13.85
CA ASP A 445 -2.69 10.58 13.12
C ASP A 445 -1.17 10.76 12.90
N GLN A 446 -0.52 9.81 12.22
CA GLN A 446 0.95 9.71 12.10
C GLN A 446 1.49 9.71 10.64
N ALA A 447 2.68 10.29 10.42
CA ALA A 447 3.38 10.43 9.12
C ALA A 447 3.95 9.12 8.51
N LYS A 448 4.33 9.14 7.22
CA LYS A 448 4.76 7.93 6.48
C LYS A 448 6.16 8.06 5.89
N LEU A 449 7.15 7.75 6.72
CA LEU A 449 8.58 7.85 6.45
C LEU A 449 9.27 6.48 6.57
N ASP A 450 10.35 6.28 5.81
CA ASP A 450 11.38 5.28 6.10
C ASP A 450 12.69 5.94 6.53
N ILE A 451 13.17 5.56 7.71
CA ILE A 451 14.47 5.95 8.27
C ILE A 451 15.40 4.76 8.10
N TRP A 452 16.43 4.90 7.27
CA TRP A 452 17.43 3.85 7.09
C TRP A 452 18.62 4.14 8.00
N HIS A 453 18.93 3.22 8.91
CA HIS A 453 20.07 3.37 9.81
C HIS A 453 21.23 2.46 9.38
N TRP A 454 22.46 2.96 9.44
CA TRP A 454 23.62 2.22 8.92
C TRP A 454 23.90 0.92 9.70
N GLN A 455 23.40 0.77 10.92
CA GLN A 455 23.60 -0.42 11.76
C GLN A 455 22.53 -1.52 11.59
N ASP A 456 21.47 -1.30 10.79
CA ASP A 456 20.30 -2.20 10.71
C ASP A 456 20.68 -3.67 10.40
N PRO A 457 20.06 -4.69 11.03
CA PRO A 457 20.35 -6.10 10.77
C PRO A 457 19.84 -6.58 9.40
N GLN A 458 18.83 -5.93 8.84
CA GLN A 458 18.33 -6.09 7.47
C GLN A 458 18.09 -4.71 6.85
N LEU A 459 18.30 -4.54 5.55
CA LEU A 459 18.01 -3.26 4.89
C LEU A 459 16.51 -2.95 4.94
N GLN A 460 16.16 -1.69 5.16
CA GLN A 460 14.78 -1.22 5.35
C GLN A 460 13.77 -1.71 4.29
N PRO A 461 14.07 -1.78 2.97
CA PRO A 461 13.15 -2.36 1.98
C PRO A 461 12.85 -3.84 2.19
N GLN A 462 13.79 -4.62 2.74
CA GLN A 462 13.52 -6.00 3.12
C GLN A 462 12.63 -6.03 4.36
N GLN A 463 12.90 -5.20 5.37
CA GLN A 463 12.06 -5.14 6.57
C GLN A 463 10.60 -4.82 6.21
N LEU A 464 10.34 -3.79 5.41
CA LEU A 464 8.99 -3.35 5.03
C LEU A 464 8.21 -4.39 4.23
N LEU A 465 8.86 -5.06 3.27
CA LEU A 465 8.24 -6.12 2.45
C LEU A 465 7.88 -7.37 3.27
N GLU A 466 8.38 -7.48 4.50
CA GLU A 466 8.10 -8.59 5.41
C GLU A 466 7.29 -8.15 6.65
N ALA A 467 7.34 -6.87 7.08
CA ALA A 467 6.78 -6.37 8.35
C ALA A 467 5.30 -6.69 8.55
N GLU A 468 4.41 -6.31 7.63
CA GLU A 468 2.98 -6.67 7.71
C GLU A 468 2.75 -8.19 7.72
N ARG A 469 3.54 -8.91 6.91
CA ARG A 469 3.43 -10.35 6.70
C ARG A 469 3.86 -11.14 7.94
N GLU A 470 4.84 -10.64 8.68
CA GLU A 470 5.29 -11.20 9.95
C GLU A 470 4.40 -10.74 11.12
N ARG A 471 4.05 -9.44 11.24
CA ARG A 471 3.06 -8.92 12.22
C ARG A 471 1.73 -9.70 12.15
N LYS A 472 1.25 -10.02 10.94
CA LYS A 472 -0.02 -10.75 10.69
C LYS A 472 0.19 -12.25 10.43
N ARG A 473 1.38 -12.81 10.74
CA ARG A 473 1.71 -14.22 10.48
C ARG A 473 0.85 -15.14 11.34
N ARG A 474 0.09 -15.98 10.65
CA ARG A 474 -0.67 -17.10 11.21
C ARG A 474 -0.01 -18.41 10.81
N TYR A 475 -0.11 -19.40 11.69
CA TYR A 475 0.47 -20.72 11.53
C TYR A 475 -0.63 -21.77 11.54
N ARG A 476 -0.64 -22.64 10.52
CA ARG A 476 -1.71 -23.61 10.32
C ARG A 476 -1.65 -24.80 11.27
N ALA A 477 -2.81 -25.15 11.79
CA ALA A 477 -3.10 -26.38 12.53
C ALA A 477 -4.22 -27.17 11.82
N ALA A 478 -4.40 -28.43 12.23
CA ALA A 478 -5.45 -29.31 11.73
C ALA A 478 -6.15 -30.07 12.86
N TYR A 479 -7.48 -30.09 12.82
CA TYR A 479 -8.30 -30.99 13.63
C TYR A 479 -8.67 -32.23 12.82
N VAL A 480 -8.27 -33.41 13.32
CA VAL A 480 -8.44 -34.70 12.62
C VAL A 480 -9.77 -35.35 13.04
N LEU A 481 -10.78 -35.20 12.19
CA LEU A 481 -12.20 -35.43 12.50
C LEU A 481 -12.58 -36.90 12.80
N LYS A 482 -11.69 -37.86 12.52
CA LYS A 482 -11.89 -39.28 12.88
C LYS A 482 -11.33 -39.64 14.27
N SER A 483 -10.35 -38.88 14.76
CA SER A 483 -9.63 -39.17 16.01
C SER A 483 -9.79 -38.09 17.08
N ASN A 484 -10.48 -37.00 16.77
CA ASN A 484 -10.69 -35.84 17.65
C ASN A 484 -9.38 -35.29 18.21
N ARG A 485 -8.37 -35.10 17.33
CA ARG A 485 -7.02 -34.63 17.70
C ARG A 485 -6.68 -33.33 17.00
N VAL A 486 -6.11 -32.39 17.77
CA VAL A 486 -5.40 -31.22 17.26
C VAL A 486 -3.99 -31.62 16.83
N ILE A 487 -3.52 -31.02 15.74
CA ILE A 487 -2.20 -31.23 15.15
C ILE A 487 -1.66 -29.89 14.63
N GLN A 488 -0.64 -29.32 15.30
CA GLN A 488 0.14 -28.22 14.73
C GLN A 488 0.87 -28.69 13.45
N LEU A 489 0.87 -27.86 12.40
CA LEU A 489 1.59 -28.14 11.15
C LEU A 489 2.76 -27.18 10.94
N GLU A 490 2.50 -25.87 11.06
CA GLU A 490 3.46 -24.78 10.85
C GLU A 490 3.92 -24.16 12.18
N ASP A 491 5.14 -23.63 12.21
CA ASP A 491 5.72 -22.84 13.31
C ASP A 491 6.87 -21.93 12.84
N SER A 492 7.62 -21.33 13.75
CA SER A 492 8.74 -20.42 13.44
C SER A 492 9.92 -21.10 12.70
N GLU A 493 10.13 -22.41 12.85
CA GLU A 493 11.15 -23.17 12.09
C GLU A 493 10.65 -23.56 10.70
N ILE A 494 9.37 -23.98 10.63
CA ILE A 494 8.68 -24.36 9.40
C ILE A 494 7.46 -23.44 9.18
N PRO A 495 7.69 -22.17 8.74
CA PRO A 495 6.65 -21.14 8.66
C PRO A 495 5.76 -21.23 7.42
N SER A 496 5.80 -22.36 6.69
CA SER A 496 4.84 -22.69 5.63
C SER A 496 4.88 -24.19 5.28
N VAL A 497 3.70 -24.82 5.25
CA VAL A 497 3.47 -26.20 4.80
C VAL A 497 2.56 -26.15 3.57
N ARG A 498 3.10 -26.49 2.38
CA ARG A 498 2.31 -26.56 1.15
C ARG A 498 1.43 -27.81 1.17
N LEU A 499 0.14 -27.58 1.36
CA LEU A 499 -0.92 -28.57 1.25
C LEU A 499 -2.00 -28.07 0.26
N ASP A 500 -2.72 -29.03 -0.33
CA ASP A 500 -3.89 -28.81 -1.19
C ASP A 500 -5.08 -29.40 -0.41
N ASP A 501 -6.05 -28.57 -0.02
CA ASP A 501 -7.21 -29.01 0.80
C ASP A 501 -8.03 -30.11 0.10
N ARG A 502 -7.91 -30.17 -1.24
CA ARG A 502 -8.48 -31.19 -2.13
C ARG A 502 -7.70 -32.51 -2.14
N SER A 503 -6.52 -32.56 -1.53
CA SER A 503 -5.70 -33.77 -1.53
C SER A 503 -6.23 -34.82 -0.54
N PRO A 504 -6.57 -36.04 -0.99
CA PRO A 504 -6.91 -37.15 -0.09
C PRO A 504 -5.68 -37.73 0.63
N SER A 505 -4.52 -37.07 0.50
CA SER A 505 -3.24 -37.39 1.13
C SER A 505 -3.29 -37.23 2.66
N ASN A 506 -2.37 -37.92 3.33
CA ASN A 506 -2.04 -37.73 4.74
C ASN A 506 -0.69 -37.02 4.94
N ILE A 507 -0.10 -36.52 3.85
CA ILE A 507 1.24 -35.94 3.78
C ILE A 507 1.16 -34.62 3.00
N ALA A 508 1.91 -33.62 3.46
CA ALA A 508 2.17 -32.36 2.78
C ALA A 508 3.69 -32.10 2.66
N VAL A 509 4.10 -31.09 1.88
CA VAL A 509 5.51 -30.72 1.70
C VAL A 509 5.77 -29.34 2.30
N ALA A 510 6.76 -29.24 3.18
CA ALA A 510 7.25 -27.97 3.69
C ALA A 510 8.64 -27.66 3.12
N ASN A 511 8.89 -26.38 2.85
CA ASN A 511 10.15 -25.86 2.35
C ASN A 511 10.55 -24.69 3.26
N THR A 512 11.69 -24.75 3.94
CA THR A 512 12.13 -23.69 4.87
C THR A 512 13.56 -23.21 4.56
N ASN A 513 13.73 -21.89 4.50
CA ASN A 513 15.02 -21.22 4.35
C ASN A 513 15.54 -20.61 5.67
N VAL A 514 14.83 -20.81 6.78
CA VAL A 514 15.12 -20.17 8.09
C VAL A 514 16.59 -20.32 8.51
N PRO A 515 17.24 -21.50 8.42
CA PRO A 515 18.66 -21.66 8.77
C PRO A 515 19.66 -20.91 7.87
N TYR A 516 19.21 -20.33 6.76
CA TYR A 516 20.05 -19.81 5.68
C TYR A 516 19.81 -18.33 5.34
N ARG A 517 18.84 -17.66 5.99
CA ARG A 517 18.41 -16.30 5.64
C ARG A 517 19.56 -15.28 5.51
N LYS A 518 20.52 -15.27 6.45
CA LYS A 518 21.69 -14.36 6.42
C LYS A 518 22.59 -14.54 5.18
N MET A 519 22.57 -15.70 4.53
CA MET A 519 23.38 -15.94 3.32
C MET A 519 22.78 -15.32 2.05
N LEU A 520 21.48 -14.98 2.05
CA LEU A 520 20.78 -14.43 0.88
C LEU A 520 21.37 -13.09 0.40
N SER A 521 22.03 -12.33 1.27
CA SER A 521 22.65 -11.05 0.95
C SER A 521 23.90 -11.14 0.06
N TRP A 522 24.42 -12.35 -0.22
CA TRP A 522 25.59 -12.55 -1.11
C TRP A 522 25.69 -13.92 -1.80
N ASP A 523 24.95 -14.95 -1.36
CA ASP A 523 24.89 -16.27 -2.01
C ASP A 523 23.49 -16.57 -2.51
N VAL A 524 23.23 -16.20 -3.77
CA VAL A 524 21.92 -16.33 -4.43
C VAL A 524 21.93 -17.36 -5.58
N PRO A 525 20.84 -18.13 -5.76
CA PRO A 525 19.69 -18.24 -4.86
C PRO A 525 20.01 -19.08 -3.62
N GLY A 526 19.43 -18.70 -2.48
CA GLY A 526 19.76 -19.29 -1.18
C GLY A 526 19.34 -20.76 -1.02
N PHE A 527 19.85 -21.35 0.06
CA PHE A 527 19.58 -22.73 0.44
C PHE A 527 18.23 -22.89 1.17
N GLN A 528 17.70 -24.11 1.17
CA GLN A 528 16.52 -24.50 1.93
C GLN A 528 16.55 -26.01 2.28
N ASP A 529 15.81 -26.37 3.33
CA ASP A 529 15.55 -27.75 3.73
C ASP A 529 14.09 -28.11 3.40
N VAL A 530 13.86 -29.37 3.02
CA VAL A 530 12.54 -29.87 2.59
C VAL A 530 12.08 -31.01 3.49
N TYR A 531 10.85 -30.90 3.98
CA TYR A 531 10.24 -31.84 4.91
C TYR A 531 8.95 -32.43 4.33
N LEU A 532 8.70 -33.72 4.59
CA LEU A 532 7.36 -34.28 4.55
C LEU A 532 6.70 -34.06 5.91
N VAL A 533 5.49 -33.52 5.92
CA VAL A 533 4.71 -33.26 7.14
C VAL A 533 3.46 -34.14 7.14
N ASN A 534 3.31 -34.97 8.17
CA ASN A 534 2.17 -35.88 8.27
C ASN A 534 0.95 -35.20 8.89
N LEU A 535 -0.07 -34.95 8.07
CA LEU A 535 -1.28 -34.19 8.38
C LEU A 535 -2.21 -34.82 9.45
N ASN A 536 -1.88 -36.02 9.95
CA ASN A 536 -2.63 -36.70 11.00
C ASN A 536 -1.84 -36.84 12.32
N THR A 537 -0.56 -36.45 12.35
CA THR A 537 0.34 -36.66 13.50
C THR A 537 1.32 -35.52 13.77
N GLY A 538 1.42 -34.51 12.90
CA GLY A 538 2.38 -33.39 13.02
C GLY A 538 3.84 -33.79 12.71
N ARG A 539 4.13 -35.09 12.62
CA ARG A 539 5.48 -35.61 12.40
C ARG A 539 6.07 -35.06 11.10
N ARG A 540 7.22 -34.41 11.26
CA ARG A 540 8.09 -33.93 10.18
C ARG A 540 9.17 -34.97 9.87
N GLU A 541 9.48 -35.17 8.61
CA GLU A 541 10.62 -35.97 8.13
C GLU A 541 11.39 -35.15 7.11
N ARG A 542 12.64 -34.76 7.41
CA ARG A 542 13.49 -34.05 6.46
C ARG A 542 13.90 -35.01 5.34
N VAL A 543 13.47 -34.70 4.11
CA VAL A 543 13.70 -35.54 2.93
C VAL A 543 14.76 -34.98 1.98
N LEU A 544 15.05 -33.68 2.06
CA LEU A 544 16.19 -33.03 1.42
C LEU A 544 16.77 -31.98 2.39
N GLU A 545 18.09 -31.83 2.40
CA GLU A 545 18.83 -30.90 3.26
C GLU A 545 19.76 -30.04 2.42
N LYS A 546 19.84 -28.74 2.74
CA LYS A 546 20.69 -27.74 2.08
C LYS A 546 20.58 -27.80 0.55
N VAL A 547 19.37 -28.09 0.07
CA VAL A 547 19.05 -28.05 -1.36
C VAL A 547 18.81 -26.61 -1.78
N ARG A 548 18.66 -26.44 -3.08
CA ARG A 548 18.53 -25.16 -3.74
C ARG A 548 17.32 -25.29 -4.65
N TRP A 549 16.38 -24.34 -4.51
CA TRP A 549 15.01 -24.36 -5.04
C TRP A 549 14.09 -25.39 -4.34
N ASP A 550 12.80 -25.12 -4.43
CA ASP A 550 11.72 -25.81 -3.73
C ASP A 550 11.42 -27.20 -4.29
N ALA A 551 10.94 -28.09 -3.42
CA ALA A 551 10.18 -29.26 -3.83
C ALA A 551 8.66 -28.97 -3.88
N SER A 552 7.96 -29.66 -4.78
CA SER A 552 6.50 -29.70 -4.85
C SER A 552 5.97 -31.13 -4.74
N MET A 553 4.69 -31.26 -4.40
CA MET A 553 3.99 -32.53 -4.25
C MET A 553 3.08 -32.80 -5.45
N SER A 554 2.82 -34.07 -5.75
CA SER A 554 1.78 -34.46 -6.70
C SER A 554 0.36 -34.32 -6.10
N PRO A 555 -0.69 -34.05 -6.90
CA PRO A 555 -2.05 -33.81 -6.41
C PRO A 555 -2.61 -34.90 -5.48
N GLN A 556 -2.38 -36.17 -5.78
CA GLN A 556 -2.80 -37.31 -4.95
C GLN A 556 -1.76 -37.70 -3.88
N GLY A 557 -0.71 -36.88 -3.70
CA GLY A 557 0.29 -37.03 -2.65
C GLY A 557 1.22 -38.24 -2.81
N LYS A 558 1.28 -38.88 -3.99
CA LYS A 558 2.09 -40.08 -4.25
C LYS A 558 3.59 -39.80 -4.42
N PHE A 559 3.94 -38.59 -4.87
CA PHE A 559 5.31 -38.20 -5.19
C PHE A 559 5.64 -36.81 -4.68
N ILE A 560 6.91 -36.59 -4.34
CA ILE A 560 7.54 -35.27 -4.38
C ILE A 560 8.42 -35.17 -5.63
N VAL A 561 8.49 -33.96 -6.19
CA VAL A 561 9.33 -33.64 -7.35
C VAL A 561 10.10 -32.35 -7.10
N TRP A 562 11.32 -32.28 -7.61
CA TRP A 562 12.17 -31.09 -7.55
C TRP A 562 13.13 -31.05 -8.74
N PHE A 563 13.72 -29.90 -8.96
CA PHE A 563 14.79 -29.70 -9.93
C PHE A 563 16.12 -29.54 -9.18
N ASP A 564 17.11 -30.37 -9.48
CA ASP A 564 18.47 -30.19 -8.99
C ASP A 564 19.24 -29.28 -9.97
N ALA A 565 19.58 -28.07 -9.53
CA ALA A 565 20.27 -27.07 -10.34
C ALA A 565 21.77 -27.35 -10.57
N LYS A 566 22.40 -28.23 -9.78
CA LYS A 566 23.79 -28.67 -10.01
C LYS A 566 23.86 -29.76 -11.07
N GLN A 567 22.99 -30.77 -10.95
CA GLN A 567 22.84 -31.85 -11.92
C GLN A 567 22.10 -31.41 -13.19
N LYS A 568 21.34 -30.32 -13.10
CA LYS A 568 20.47 -29.73 -14.12
C LYS A 568 19.35 -30.67 -14.58
N LYS A 569 18.74 -31.38 -13.62
CA LYS A 569 17.76 -32.46 -13.85
C LYS A 569 16.57 -32.40 -12.92
N TRP A 570 15.41 -32.81 -13.43
CA TRP A 570 14.22 -33.10 -12.63
C TRP A 570 14.28 -34.51 -12.03
N PHE A 571 13.95 -34.59 -10.74
CA PHE A 571 13.87 -35.80 -9.95
C PHE A 571 12.47 -35.99 -9.35
N ALA A 572 12.10 -37.24 -9.09
CA ALA A 572 10.96 -37.61 -8.27
C ALA A 572 11.38 -38.59 -7.16
N LYS A 573 10.65 -38.59 -6.04
CA LYS A 573 10.72 -39.58 -4.96
C LYS A 573 9.30 -39.94 -4.54
N ALA A 574 8.98 -41.22 -4.39
CA ALA A 574 7.68 -41.64 -3.86
C ALA A 574 7.56 -41.25 -2.36
N THR A 575 6.37 -40.84 -1.93
CA THR A 575 6.08 -40.46 -0.53
C THR A 575 5.84 -41.67 0.39
N GLN A 576 5.68 -42.87 -0.18
CA GLN A 576 5.41 -44.10 0.55
C GLN A 576 6.53 -45.13 0.32
N GLY A 577 6.88 -45.86 1.37
CA GLY A 577 7.97 -46.84 1.40
C GLY A 577 9.29 -46.23 1.92
N LYS A 578 9.82 -46.77 3.03
CA LYS A 578 11.01 -46.25 3.72
C LYS A 578 12.29 -46.26 2.87
N GLU A 579 12.33 -47.09 1.82
CA GLU A 579 13.47 -47.22 0.90
C GLU A 579 13.25 -46.49 -0.45
N ALA A 580 12.21 -45.66 -0.57
CA ALA A 580 11.93 -44.92 -1.80
C ALA A 580 13.09 -43.96 -2.15
N LYS A 581 13.86 -44.30 -3.20
CA LYS A 581 14.99 -43.49 -3.70
C LYS A 581 14.52 -42.41 -4.68
N ALA A 582 15.37 -41.39 -4.86
CA ALA A 582 15.21 -40.41 -5.92
C ALA A 582 15.43 -41.03 -7.30
N ILE A 583 14.64 -40.64 -8.30
CA ILE A 583 14.70 -41.12 -9.69
C ILE A 583 14.80 -39.92 -10.64
N GLU A 584 15.75 -39.95 -11.59
CA GLU A 584 15.87 -38.95 -12.66
C GLU A 584 14.70 -39.11 -13.66
N ILE A 585 13.60 -38.37 -13.45
CA ILE A 585 12.41 -38.44 -14.32
C ILE A 585 12.58 -37.70 -15.66
N SER A 586 13.61 -36.85 -15.75
CA SER A 586 13.98 -36.13 -16.98
C SER A 586 14.96 -36.92 -17.89
N LYS A 587 15.20 -38.20 -17.58
CA LYS A 587 16.19 -39.03 -18.25
C LYS A 587 15.83 -39.26 -19.73
N GLY A 588 16.78 -38.94 -20.61
CA GLY A 588 16.64 -39.10 -22.06
C GLY A 588 16.19 -37.84 -22.82
N ILE A 589 15.74 -36.78 -22.12
CA ILE A 589 15.51 -35.49 -22.76
C ILE A 589 16.86 -34.88 -23.14
N LYS A 590 17.04 -34.56 -24.43
CA LYS A 590 18.25 -33.94 -25.00
C LYS A 590 18.27 -32.42 -24.84
N HIS A 591 17.11 -31.81 -24.64
CA HIS A 591 16.92 -30.37 -24.57
C HIS A 591 17.05 -29.87 -23.13
N PRO A 592 17.73 -28.75 -22.86
CA PRO A 592 17.84 -28.20 -21.51
C PRO A 592 16.48 -27.83 -20.91
N LEU A 593 16.22 -28.34 -19.71
CA LEU A 593 15.02 -28.02 -18.90
C LEU A 593 15.26 -26.84 -17.94
N TYR A 594 16.36 -26.12 -18.17
CA TYR A 594 16.88 -25.01 -17.39
C TYR A 594 17.28 -23.87 -18.32
N ASN A 595 17.40 -22.66 -17.78
CA ASN A 595 17.73 -21.47 -18.56
C ASN A 595 19.00 -21.64 -19.41
N GLU A 596 18.82 -21.80 -20.72
CA GLU A 596 19.89 -21.94 -21.73
C GLU A 596 20.70 -20.65 -21.89
N LEU A 597 20.13 -19.52 -21.45
CA LEU A 597 20.69 -18.18 -21.52
C LEU A 597 21.12 -17.66 -20.14
N ASP A 598 21.52 -18.56 -19.23
CA ASP A 598 22.11 -18.17 -17.94
C ASP A 598 23.64 -18.08 -18.07
N ASP A 599 24.11 -16.87 -18.35
CA ASP A 599 25.54 -16.49 -18.44
C ASP A 599 26.09 -15.90 -17.13
N ARG A 600 25.23 -15.81 -16.10
CA ARG A 600 25.53 -15.25 -14.78
C ARG A 600 26.34 -16.23 -13.93
N PRO A 601 27.16 -15.76 -12.96
CA PRO A 601 27.94 -16.63 -12.07
C PRO A 601 27.09 -17.29 -10.96
N THR A 602 25.99 -17.94 -11.33
CA THR A 602 25.10 -18.70 -10.42
C THR A 602 24.62 -20.00 -11.09
N LEU A 603 23.84 -20.80 -10.37
CA LEU A 603 23.23 -22.02 -10.90
C LEU A 603 21.92 -21.67 -11.66
N PRO A 604 21.68 -22.26 -12.85
CA PRO A 604 20.54 -21.88 -13.68
C PRO A 604 19.21 -22.42 -13.14
N SER A 605 18.15 -21.62 -13.26
CA SER A 605 16.79 -22.04 -12.89
C SER A 605 16.15 -22.97 -13.91
N ALA A 606 15.25 -23.84 -13.46
CA ALA A 606 14.39 -24.62 -14.35
C ALA A 606 13.42 -23.72 -15.13
N TYR A 607 12.98 -24.16 -16.32
CA TYR A 607 11.90 -23.49 -17.06
C TYR A 607 10.50 -23.67 -16.45
N GLY A 608 10.38 -24.44 -15.36
CA GLY A 608 9.15 -24.66 -14.59
C GLY A 608 8.30 -25.84 -15.09
N THR A 609 7.05 -25.87 -14.64
CA THR A 609 6.08 -26.95 -14.89
C THR A 609 4.74 -26.41 -15.38
N ALA A 610 4.08 -27.11 -16.30
CA ALA A 610 2.70 -26.81 -16.68
C ALA A 610 1.68 -27.37 -15.67
N GLY A 611 2.06 -28.39 -14.89
CA GLY A 611 1.21 -29.04 -13.89
C GLY A 611 1.36 -30.56 -13.93
N TRP A 612 0.45 -31.25 -13.25
CA TRP A 612 0.37 -32.71 -13.22
C TRP A 612 -0.80 -33.19 -14.07
N ILE A 613 -0.63 -34.29 -14.82
CA ILE A 613 -1.75 -35.05 -15.39
C ILE A 613 -2.52 -35.75 -14.26
N ASP A 614 -3.84 -35.84 -14.42
CA ASP A 614 -4.78 -36.45 -13.47
C ASP A 614 -4.27 -37.77 -12.87
N ASN A 615 -4.67 -38.02 -11.62
CA ASN A 615 -4.28 -39.21 -10.85
C ASN A 615 -2.76 -39.37 -10.62
N ASP A 616 -1.97 -38.31 -10.79
CA ASP A 616 -0.50 -38.28 -10.75
C ASP A 616 0.15 -39.13 -11.87
N GLN A 617 -0.50 -39.26 -13.04
CA GLN A 617 0.01 -40.09 -14.13
C GLN A 617 1.34 -39.57 -14.72
N ALA A 618 1.49 -38.25 -14.82
CA ALA A 618 2.69 -37.61 -15.35
C ALA A 618 2.86 -36.18 -14.80
N LEU A 619 4.10 -35.70 -14.74
CA LEU A 619 4.43 -34.29 -14.58
C LEU A 619 4.67 -33.67 -15.96
N LEU A 620 4.07 -32.51 -16.23
CA LEU A 620 4.40 -31.69 -17.40
C LEU A 620 5.44 -30.64 -17.03
N VAL A 621 6.64 -30.73 -17.59
CA VAL A 621 7.74 -29.76 -17.42
C VAL A 621 7.96 -28.96 -18.70
N TYR A 622 8.51 -27.76 -18.58
CA TYR A 622 8.86 -26.93 -19.74
C TYR A 622 10.33 -27.11 -20.14
N ASP A 623 10.63 -26.91 -21.43
CA ASP A 623 11.92 -26.38 -21.89
C ASP A 623 11.79 -24.91 -22.31
N SER A 624 12.77 -24.33 -22.98
CA SER A 624 12.73 -22.92 -23.42
C SER A 624 11.52 -22.59 -24.31
N HIS A 625 10.96 -23.58 -25.01
CA HIS A 625 9.83 -23.41 -25.94
C HIS A 625 8.72 -24.44 -25.73
N ASP A 626 9.10 -25.71 -25.61
CA ASP A 626 8.21 -26.88 -25.72
C ASP A 626 7.81 -27.45 -24.34
N ILE A 627 6.79 -28.31 -24.34
CA ILE A 627 6.24 -28.96 -23.13
C ILE A 627 6.53 -30.47 -23.17
N TRP A 628 7.01 -31.02 -22.05
CA TRP A 628 7.46 -32.40 -21.91
C TRP A 628 6.66 -33.14 -20.83
N LYS A 629 6.08 -34.31 -21.18
CA LYS A 629 5.39 -35.27 -20.30
C LYS A 629 6.41 -36.24 -19.70
N LEU A 630 6.56 -36.26 -18.38
CA LEU A 630 7.50 -37.10 -17.62
C LEU A 630 6.74 -38.06 -16.70
N ASP A 631 7.11 -39.34 -16.71
CA ASP A 631 6.59 -40.37 -15.81
C ASP A 631 7.28 -40.27 -14.43
N PRO A 632 6.54 -40.03 -13.33
CA PRO A 632 7.12 -39.88 -11.99
C PRO A 632 7.75 -41.16 -11.43
N THR A 633 7.45 -42.32 -12.03
CA THR A 633 8.07 -43.61 -11.68
C THR A 633 9.33 -43.92 -12.50
N GLY A 634 9.62 -43.12 -13.54
CA GLY A 634 10.78 -43.29 -14.41
C GLY A 634 10.76 -44.57 -15.29
N LYS A 635 9.60 -45.24 -15.43
CA LYS A 635 9.47 -46.46 -16.26
C LYS A 635 9.32 -46.12 -17.75
N SER A 636 8.63 -45.03 -18.04
CA SER A 636 8.34 -44.53 -19.38
C SER A 636 9.35 -43.48 -19.80
N LYS A 637 9.63 -43.37 -21.10
CA LYS A 637 10.47 -42.30 -21.65
C LYS A 637 9.69 -40.98 -21.70
N PRO A 638 10.32 -39.82 -21.44
CA PRO A 638 9.65 -38.54 -21.59
C PRO A 638 9.24 -38.23 -23.04
N ILE A 639 8.10 -37.55 -23.21
CA ILE A 639 7.48 -37.26 -24.52
C ILE A 639 7.26 -35.75 -24.66
N CYS A 640 7.61 -35.17 -25.81
CA CYS A 640 7.34 -33.76 -26.11
C CYS A 640 5.92 -33.60 -26.68
N ILE A 641 4.98 -33.11 -25.87
CA ILE A 641 3.55 -33.03 -26.24
C ILE A 641 3.23 -31.86 -27.19
N THR A 642 4.15 -30.92 -27.38
CA THR A 642 4.10 -29.89 -28.43
C THR A 642 4.86 -30.31 -29.69
N PHE A 643 5.25 -31.59 -29.83
CA PHE A 643 5.85 -32.20 -31.01
C PHE A 643 7.17 -31.54 -31.49
N GLY A 644 7.86 -30.82 -30.61
CA GLY A 644 9.03 -30.00 -30.93
C GLY A 644 8.71 -28.77 -31.80
N GLU A 645 7.45 -28.34 -31.84
CA GLU A 645 7.03 -27.21 -32.66
C GLU A 645 7.52 -25.87 -32.12
N GLY A 646 7.63 -25.74 -30.79
CA GLY A 646 8.09 -24.49 -30.19
C GLY A 646 9.51 -24.15 -30.61
N ARG A 647 10.42 -25.14 -30.57
CA ARG A 647 11.80 -24.99 -31.06
C ARG A 647 11.93 -24.95 -32.58
N ARG A 648 10.96 -25.44 -33.37
CA ARG A 648 10.97 -25.32 -34.84
C ARG A 648 10.59 -23.92 -35.32
N SER A 649 9.63 -23.29 -34.64
CA SER A 649 8.95 -22.08 -35.10
C SER A 649 9.23 -20.86 -34.20
N ASP A 650 10.18 -20.96 -33.27
CA ASP A 650 10.55 -19.95 -32.26
C ASP A 650 9.38 -19.48 -31.36
N ILE A 651 8.36 -20.33 -31.22
CA ILE A 651 7.20 -20.04 -30.38
C ILE A 651 7.38 -20.66 -29.01
N ARG A 652 7.49 -19.81 -27.98
CA ARG A 652 7.45 -20.27 -26.59
C ARG A 652 6.01 -20.54 -26.19
N PHE A 653 5.69 -21.82 -25.98
CA PHE A 653 4.40 -22.27 -25.45
C PHE A 653 4.42 -22.35 -23.92
N ARG A 654 3.38 -21.82 -23.27
CA ARG A 654 3.12 -21.99 -21.83
C ARG A 654 1.64 -22.25 -21.61
N TYR A 655 1.29 -23.20 -20.74
CA TYR A 655 -0.11 -23.49 -20.43
C TYR A 655 -0.79 -22.29 -19.77
N SER A 656 -1.99 -21.99 -20.22
CA SER A 656 -2.83 -20.90 -19.75
C SER A 656 -4.19 -21.49 -19.35
N SER A 657 -4.33 -21.92 -18.09
CA SER A 657 -5.62 -22.43 -17.62
C SER A 657 -6.68 -21.34 -17.68
N LEU A 658 -7.81 -21.64 -18.32
CA LEU A 658 -9.00 -20.78 -18.31
C LEU A 658 -9.94 -21.12 -17.14
N ASP A 659 -9.86 -22.33 -16.60
CA ASP A 659 -10.53 -22.72 -15.36
C ASP A 659 -9.60 -22.44 -14.16
N ARG A 660 -10.12 -21.67 -13.18
CA ARG A 660 -9.44 -21.34 -11.92
C ARG A 660 -9.63 -22.38 -10.83
N LYS A 661 -10.65 -23.23 -10.92
CA LYS A 661 -10.92 -24.34 -9.99
C LYS A 661 -10.15 -25.62 -10.38
N GLN A 662 -9.68 -25.71 -11.63
CA GLN A 662 -8.89 -26.85 -12.15
C GLN A 662 -7.70 -27.20 -11.25
N ARG A 663 -7.60 -28.49 -10.89
CA ARG A 663 -6.57 -29.04 -10.01
C ARG A 663 -5.45 -29.76 -10.77
N SER A 664 -5.78 -30.39 -11.89
CA SER A 664 -4.86 -31.19 -12.68
C SER A 664 -5.24 -31.27 -14.17
N ILE A 665 -4.27 -31.75 -14.93
CA ILE A 665 -4.19 -32.10 -16.35
C ILE A 665 -5.19 -33.14 -16.81
N ASP A 666 -6.48 -32.81 -16.98
CA ASP A 666 -7.45 -33.70 -17.64
C ASP A 666 -6.97 -34.03 -19.07
N PRO A 667 -6.57 -35.28 -19.35
CA PRO A 667 -5.98 -35.65 -20.63
C PRO A 667 -7.00 -35.77 -21.77
N SER A 668 -8.30 -35.67 -21.48
CA SER A 668 -9.37 -35.65 -22.48
C SER A 668 -9.70 -34.25 -23.01
N LYS A 669 -9.25 -33.20 -22.30
CA LYS A 669 -9.50 -31.80 -22.66
C LYS A 669 -8.34 -31.18 -23.44
N SER A 670 -8.67 -30.19 -24.27
CA SER A 670 -7.66 -29.38 -24.95
C SER A 670 -7.09 -28.30 -24.02
N MET A 671 -5.77 -28.12 -24.01
CA MET A 671 -5.07 -27.08 -23.29
C MET A 671 -4.99 -25.80 -24.12
N ILE A 672 -5.38 -24.65 -23.56
CA ILE A 672 -5.02 -23.34 -24.13
C ILE A 672 -3.57 -23.03 -23.75
N LEU A 673 -2.76 -22.66 -24.73
CA LEU A 673 -1.36 -22.29 -24.57
C LEU A 673 -1.20 -20.81 -24.88
N LYS A 674 -0.63 -20.01 -23.97
CA LYS A 674 -0.08 -18.70 -24.34
C LYS A 674 1.14 -18.94 -25.22
N ALA A 675 1.15 -18.26 -26.36
CA ALA A 675 2.22 -18.27 -27.34
C ALA A 675 2.95 -16.92 -27.35
N PHE A 676 4.25 -16.97 -27.59
CA PHE A 676 5.11 -15.80 -27.72
C PHE A 676 6.24 -16.13 -28.70
N HIS A 677 6.27 -15.46 -29.83
CA HIS A 677 7.38 -15.58 -30.79
C HIS A 677 8.55 -14.75 -30.26
N ARG A 678 9.71 -15.37 -30.05
CA ARG A 678 10.81 -14.72 -29.31
C ARG A 678 11.53 -13.68 -30.17
N ASP A 679 11.59 -13.85 -31.48
CA ASP A 679 12.11 -12.86 -32.42
C ASP A 679 11.17 -11.66 -32.56
N THR A 680 9.98 -11.82 -33.15
CA THR A 680 9.05 -10.72 -33.47
C THR A 680 8.38 -10.10 -32.25
N LYS A 681 8.52 -10.70 -31.06
CA LYS A 681 7.81 -10.33 -29.81
C LYS A 681 6.29 -10.49 -29.87
N ALA A 682 5.73 -10.89 -31.01
CA ALA A 682 4.32 -11.10 -31.19
C ALA A 682 3.77 -12.06 -30.13
N SER A 683 2.64 -11.69 -29.53
CA SER A 683 2.03 -12.43 -28.43
C SER A 683 0.62 -12.90 -28.81
N GLY A 684 0.20 -14.02 -28.23
CA GLY A 684 -1.05 -14.65 -28.64
C GLY A 684 -1.33 -15.98 -27.96
N PHE A 685 -2.20 -16.78 -28.59
CA PHE A 685 -2.76 -17.99 -28.01
C PHE A 685 -2.87 -19.11 -29.04
N TYR A 686 -2.68 -20.34 -28.57
CA TYR A 686 -2.78 -21.61 -29.29
C TYR A 686 -3.66 -22.58 -28.49
N VAL A 687 -4.08 -23.68 -29.10
CA VAL A 687 -4.73 -24.80 -28.41
C VAL A 687 -4.08 -26.13 -28.79
N LEU A 688 -3.88 -26.99 -27.78
CA LEU A 688 -3.26 -28.30 -27.86
C LEU A 688 -4.24 -29.40 -27.40
N ASP A 689 -4.44 -30.43 -28.22
CA ASP A 689 -5.26 -31.59 -27.89
C ASP A 689 -4.43 -32.70 -27.23
N LEU A 690 -4.58 -32.87 -25.91
CA LEU A 690 -3.87 -33.90 -25.14
C LEU A 690 -4.25 -35.32 -25.53
N ALA A 691 -5.45 -35.57 -26.07
CA ALA A 691 -5.84 -36.91 -26.52
C ALA A 691 -5.06 -37.34 -27.78
N LYS A 692 -4.50 -36.38 -28.54
CA LYS A 692 -3.65 -36.61 -29.72
C LYS A 692 -2.14 -36.53 -29.44
N GLN A 693 -1.72 -36.51 -28.19
CA GLN A 693 -0.31 -36.32 -27.79
C GLN A 693 0.70 -37.36 -28.31
N ASP A 694 0.25 -38.57 -28.69
CA ASP A 694 1.11 -39.68 -29.10
C ASP A 694 1.06 -39.96 -30.63
N VAL A 695 0.63 -38.99 -31.47
CA VAL A 695 0.70 -39.08 -32.94
C VAL A 695 2.15 -39.02 -33.46
N ASP A 696 2.43 -39.60 -34.64
CA ASP A 696 3.75 -39.47 -35.26
C ASP A 696 4.01 -38.00 -35.64
N ALA A 697 5.05 -37.39 -35.07
CA ALA A 697 5.47 -36.02 -35.35
C ALA A 697 5.90 -35.78 -36.82
N LYS A 698 5.98 -36.83 -37.64
CA LYS A 698 6.15 -36.74 -39.11
C LYS A 698 4.82 -36.59 -39.86
N ASP A 699 3.69 -37.03 -39.29
CA ASP A 699 2.38 -36.77 -39.88
C ASP A 699 1.99 -35.32 -39.59
N LYS A 700 2.28 -34.45 -40.55
CA LYS A 700 1.93 -33.03 -40.49
C LYS A 700 0.43 -32.81 -40.27
N ASN A 701 -0.43 -33.63 -40.87
CA ASN A 701 -1.88 -33.44 -40.75
C ASN A 701 -2.38 -33.85 -39.37
N ALA A 702 -1.86 -34.94 -38.79
CA ALA A 702 -2.19 -35.32 -37.42
C ALA A 702 -1.67 -34.28 -36.40
N LYS A 703 -0.44 -33.80 -36.58
CA LYS A 703 0.19 -32.75 -35.76
C LYS A 703 -0.56 -31.42 -35.81
N ASP A 704 -0.87 -30.91 -37.00
CA ASP A 704 -1.48 -29.58 -37.15
C ASP A 704 -2.96 -29.59 -36.70
N ASN A 705 -3.60 -30.78 -36.64
CA ASN A 705 -4.89 -31.02 -35.96
C ASN A 705 -4.78 -31.27 -34.43
N ALA A 706 -3.56 -31.39 -33.90
CA ALA A 706 -3.29 -31.55 -32.47
C ALA A 706 -2.81 -30.24 -31.83
N LEU A 707 -2.06 -29.39 -32.53
CA LEU A 707 -1.57 -28.09 -32.04
C LEU A 707 -1.84 -26.99 -33.08
N ARG A 708 -2.77 -26.06 -32.79
CA ARG A 708 -3.20 -25.00 -33.72
C ARG A 708 -3.20 -23.60 -33.08
N PRO A 709 -2.94 -22.53 -33.86
CA PRO A 709 -3.09 -21.15 -33.39
C PRO A 709 -4.56 -20.75 -33.15
N LEU A 710 -4.73 -19.67 -32.37
CA LEU A 710 -5.96 -18.88 -32.24
C LEU A 710 -5.72 -17.44 -32.70
N ILE A 711 -4.69 -16.79 -32.16
CA ILE A 711 -4.27 -15.43 -32.54
C ILE A 711 -2.78 -15.24 -32.26
N MET A 712 -2.12 -14.35 -33.03
CA MET A 712 -0.82 -13.75 -32.74
C MET A 712 -0.87 -12.29 -33.23
N LEU A 713 -0.50 -11.31 -32.39
CA LEU A 713 -0.42 -9.89 -32.75
C LEU A 713 0.92 -9.29 -32.30
N ASP A 714 1.38 -8.26 -33.03
CA ASP A 714 2.53 -7.41 -32.66
C ASP A 714 2.14 -6.36 -31.59
N GLU A 715 1.53 -6.86 -30.52
CA GLU A 715 1.03 -6.10 -29.38
C GLU A 715 1.17 -6.93 -28.10
N ASN A 716 1.22 -6.27 -26.94
CA ASN A 716 1.16 -6.97 -25.65
C ASN A 716 -0.29 -7.39 -25.34
N LEU A 717 -0.62 -8.67 -25.53
CA LEU A 717 -1.91 -9.24 -25.17
C LEU A 717 -1.83 -9.81 -23.74
N ALA A 718 -2.53 -9.15 -22.81
CA ALA A 718 -2.50 -9.44 -21.38
C ALA A 718 -3.90 -9.61 -20.79
N GLY A 719 -3.97 -10.24 -19.60
CA GLY A 719 -5.21 -10.32 -18.81
C GLY A 719 -6.33 -11.20 -19.34
N LEU A 720 -6.07 -12.11 -20.29
CA LEU A 720 -7.10 -12.95 -20.92
C LEU A 720 -7.98 -13.67 -19.88
N ARG A 721 -9.30 -13.40 -19.93
CA ARG A 721 -10.33 -14.11 -19.16
C ARG A 721 -11.46 -14.50 -20.11
N LYS A 722 -11.87 -15.77 -20.10
CA LYS A 722 -13.04 -16.28 -20.83
C LYS A 722 -14.27 -16.21 -19.92
N ALA A 723 -15.42 -15.88 -20.50
CA ALA A 723 -16.72 -16.09 -19.87
C ALA A 723 -16.95 -17.60 -19.60
N LYS A 724 -17.64 -17.94 -18.51
CA LYS A 724 -17.86 -19.34 -18.07
C LYS A 724 -18.54 -20.16 -19.18
N ASP A 725 -19.75 -19.73 -19.56
CA ASP A 725 -20.68 -20.48 -20.42
C ASP A 725 -20.70 -19.98 -21.88
N SER A 726 -19.79 -19.05 -22.21
CA SER A 726 -19.74 -18.33 -23.48
C SER A 726 -18.30 -18.17 -23.98
N ASP A 727 -18.10 -18.16 -25.29
CA ASP A 727 -16.76 -18.04 -25.91
C ASP A 727 -16.20 -16.61 -25.91
N GLN A 728 -16.90 -15.66 -25.30
CA GLN A 728 -16.42 -14.28 -25.12
C GLN A 728 -15.22 -14.19 -24.18
N VAL A 729 -14.34 -13.23 -24.44
CA VAL A 729 -13.12 -12.97 -23.67
C VAL A 729 -12.87 -11.47 -23.48
N VAL A 730 -12.27 -11.08 -22.36
CA VAL A 730 -11.67 -9.74 -22.16
C VAL A 730 -10.15 -9.83 -22.05
N LEU A 731 -9.48 -8.75 -22.48
CA LEU A 731 -8.02 -8.58 -22.47
C LEU A 731 -7.65 -7.09 -22.45
N THR A 732 -6.40 -6.75 -22.14
CA THR A 732 -5.84 -5.42 -22.38
C THR A 732 -4.87 -5.44 -23.56
N ARG A 733 -4.73 -4.29 -24.23
CA ARG A 733 -3.80 -4.03 -25.35
C ARG A 733 -3.14 -2.68 -25.11
N SER A 734 -1.81 -2.61 -25.17
CA SER A 734 -1.06 -1.37 -24.91
C SER A 734 0.16 -1.21 -25.82
N THR A 735 0.59 0.04 -26.00
CA THR A 735 1.84 0.45 -26.67
C THR A 735 2.50 1.55 -25.84
N PHE A 736 3.64 2.10 -26.28
CA PHE A 736 4.27 3.25 -25.62
C PHE A 736 3.40 4.52 -25.62
N GLU A 737 2.59 4.70 -26.68
CA GLU A 737 1.77 5.90 -26.90
C GLU A 737 0.31 5.70 -26.48
N ARG A 738 -0.10 4.47 -26.16
CA ARG A 738 -1.48 4.11 -25.84
C ARG A 738 -1.59 3.62 -24.41
N PHE A 739 -2.23 4.45 -23.57
CA PHE A 739 -2.71 4.08 -22.24
C PHE A 739 -3.40 2.71 -22.25
N PRO A 740 -3.25 1.85 -21.23
CA PRO A 740 -3.71 0.45 -21.28
C PRO A 740 -5.23 0.30 -21.08
N ASP A 741 -5.98 0.75 -22.08
CA ASP A 741 -7.44 0.57 -22.18
C ASP A 741 -7.87 -0.91 -22.12
N LEU A 742 -9.13 -1.13 -21.74
CA LEU A 742 -9.78 -2.44 -21.72
C LEU A 742 -10.36 -2.80 -23.10
N TRP A 743 -10.28 -4.09 -23.49
CA TRP A 743 -10.72 -4.61 -24.78
C TRP A 743 -11.47 -5.96 -24.63
N THR A 744 -12.29 -6.34 -25.61
CA THR A 744 -13.14 -7.56 -25.61
C THR A 744 -13.16 -8.27 -26.97
N SER A 745 -13.38 -9.60 -27.01
CA SER A 745 -13.44 -10.42 -28.23
C SER A 745 -14.13 -11.78 -27.99
N THR A 746 -14.03 -12.72 -28.94
CA THR A 746 -14.27 -14.16 -28.73
C THR A 746 -12.95 -14.93 -28.58
N ILE A 747 -12.98 -16.20 -28.15
CA ILE A 747 -11.79 -17.07 -28.04
C ILE A 747 -11.18 -17.45 -29.42
N GLY A 748 -11.92 -17.21 -30.51
CA GLY A 748 -11.41 -17.21 -31.89
C GLY A 748 -10.81 -15.87 -32.35
N PHE A 749 -10.96 -14.82 -31.54
CA PHE A 749 -10.39 -13.47 -31.69
C PHE A 749 -10.71 -12.72 -32.99
N GLU A 750 -11.96 -12.79 -33.46
CA GLU A 750 -12.34 -12.21 -34.75
C GLU A 750 -12.51 -10.65 -34.76
N LYS A 751 -12.78 -9.95 -33.62
CA LYS A 751 -13.13 -8.47 -33.51
C LYS A 751 -12.84 -7.84 -32.10
N ILE A 752 -12.52 -6.50 -31.91
CA ILE A 752 -11.98 -5.84 -30.63
C ILE A 752 -12.19 -4.23 -30.38
N TYR A 753 -12.25 -3.57 -29.13
CA TYR A 753 -12.62 -2.09 -28.71
C TYR A 753 -11.96 -1.31 -27.40
N ARG A 754 -12.14 0.04 -27.00
CA ARG A 754 -11.24 1.02 -26.12
C ARG A 754 -11.80 2.21 -25.08
N VAL A 755 -11.02 2.97 -24.17
CA VAL A 755 -11.34 4.12 -23.13
C VAL A 755 -10.54 5.56 -22.92
N SER A 756 -10.05 6.13 -21.73
CA SER A 756 -10.06 7.62 -21.16
C SER A 756 -8.77 8.59 -20.71
N ASP A 757 -8.80 9.59 -19.72
CA ASP A 757 -8.01 10.97 -19.56
C ASP A 757 -7.51 11.65 -18.12
N ALA A 758 -7.07 12.98 -17.90
CA ALA A 758 -6.23 13.65 -16.74
C ALA A 758 -6.37 15.18 -16.09
N ASN A 759 -5.34 15.88 -15.39
CA ASN A 759 -5.37 16.87 -14.15
C ASN A 759 -4.42 18.22 -13.93
N PRO A 760 -4.47 19.14 -12.84
CA PRO A 760 -3.84 20.59 -12.72
C PRO A 760 -3.22 21.52 -11.46
N GLN A 761 -2.40 22.14 -10.47
CA GLN A 761 -2.51 23.43 -9.56
C GLN A 761 -1.20 24.28 -8.94
N GLN A 762 -1.24 25.29 -7.94
CA GLN A 762 -0.17 26.37 -7.49
C GLN A 762 -0.04 27.03 -5.97
N ASP A 763 0.72 28.17 -5.63
CA ASP A 763 1.45 28.66 -4.30
C ASP A 763 1.59 30.23 -3.74
N ASP A 764 2.16 30.60 -2.49
CA ASP A 764 2.44 32.02 -1.82
C ASP A 764 3.38 32.20 -0.47
N TYR A 765 3.65 33.43 0.20
CA TYR A 765 4.05 33.84 1.67
C TYR A 765 5.07 35.03 2.23
N SER A 766 6.16 34.89 3.11
CA SER A 766 6.94 35.95 3.96
C SER A 766 8.56 35.88 4.22
N TRP A 767 9.34 36.92 4.75
CA TRP A 767 10.78 37.34 4.35
C TRP A 767 12.18 37.33 5.14
N GLY A 768 12.83 38.46 5.52
CA GLY A 768 14.29 38.59 5.91
C GLY A 768 15.19 39.51 4.99
N THR A 769 16.54 39.49 5.11
CA THR A 769 17.49 40.30 4.27
C THR A 769 18.59 39.50 3.52
N ALA A 770 19.11 40.05 2.41
CA ALA A 770 20.17 39.47 1.57
C ALA A 770 21.13 40.54 1.02
N GLU A 771 22.43 40.22 0.91
CA GLU A 771 23.46 41.06 0.28
C GLU A 771 24.43 40.23 -0.59
N LEU A 772 25.24 40.91 -1.42
CA LEU A 772 26.36 40.29 -2.14
C LEU A 772 27.61 40.26 -1.26
N THR A 773 28.37 39.18 -1.37
CA THR A 773 29.72 39.02 -0.82
C THR A 773 30.70 38.57 -1.90
N HIS A 774 31.99 38.90 -1.73
CA HIS A 774 33.01 38.79 -2.77
C HIS A 774 34.30 38.18 -2.21
N TRP A 775 34.85 37.16 -2.86
CA TRP A 775 36.11 36.51 -2.45
C TRP A 775 36.93 36.05 -3.66
N LYS A 776 38.08 35.42 -3.41
CA LYS A 776 38.90 34.78 -4.45
C LYS A 776 38.86 33.26 -4.35
N ALA A 777 38.66 32.61 -5.48
CA ALA A 777 38.84 31.17 -5.67
C ALA A 777 40.29 30.74 -5.41
N GLN A 778 40.53 29.43 -5.30
CA GLN A 778 41.87 28.88 -5.05
C GLN A 778 42.86 29.13 -6.20
N ASP A 779 42.36 29.30 -7.43
CA ASP A 779 43.14 29.73 -8.61
C ASP A 779 43.32 31.27 -8.73
N GLY A 780 42.69 32.05 -7.84
CA GLY A 780 42.76 33.52 -7.80
C GLY A 780 41.64 34.24 -8.56
N GLN A 781 40.71 33.54 -9.22
CA GLN A 781 39.52 34.14 -9.82
C GLN A 781 38.67 34.88 -8.77
N ASP A 782 38.19 36.08 -9.08
CA ASP A 782 37.18 36.79 -8.27
C ASP A 782 35.80 36.15 -8.42
N LEU A 783 35.13 35.91 -7.29
CA LEU A 783 33.83 35.24 -7.19
C LEU A 783 32.85 36.06 -6.35
N ASP A 784 31.57 35.93 -6.72
CA ASP A 784 30.42 36.57 -6.06
C ASP A 784 29.51 35.53 -5.41
N GLY A 785 28.71 35.93 -4.43
CA GLY A 785 27.72 35.06 -3.80
C GLY A 785 26.75 35.85 -2.93
N LEU A 786 25.67 35.20 -2.48
CA LEU A 786 24.72 35.82 -1.55
C LEU A 786 25.05 35.48 -0.10
N LEU A 787 25.00 36.46 0.78
CA LEU A 787 24.92 36.28 2.22
C LEU A 787 23.55 36.74 2.69
N LEU A 788 22.73 35.82 3.20
CA LEU A 788 21.43 36.13 3.78
C LEU A 788 21.60 36.22 5.30
N LYS A 789 21.03 37.28 5.88
CA LYS A 789 21.25 37.66 7.28
C LYS A 789 19.92 37.85 8.01
N PRO A 790 19.81 37.41 9.29
CA PRO A 790 18.64 37.68 10.10
C PRO A 790 18.29 39.16 10.14
N ASP A 791 17.00 39.47 10.22
CA ASP A 791 16.58 40.82 10.64
C ASP A 791 17.23 41.09 12.01
N GLN A 792 17.85 42.28 12.17
CA GLN A 792 18.63 42.67 13.36
C GLN A 792 19.99 41.96 13.57
N PHE A 793 20.65 41.49 12.50
CA PHE A 793 22.04 40.97 12.52
C PHE A 793 23.06 41.91 13.20
N ASP A 794 23.97 41.32 14.00
CA ASP A 794 25.01 42.00 14.78
C ASP A 794 26.41 41.41 14.49
N PRO A 795 27.32 42.13 13.79
CA PRO A 795 28.62 41.60 13.39
C PRO A 795 29.61 41.38 14.54
N SER A 796 29.26 41.72 15.79
CA SER A 796 30.07 41.40 16.97
C SER A 796 29.82 40.00 17.55
N LYS A 797 28.79 39.29 17.06
CA LYS A 797 28.46 37.91 17.46
C LYS A 797 28.94 36.90 16.41
N GLN A 798 29.27 35.70 16.86
CA GLN A 798 29.41 34.53 16.00
C GLN A 798 28.06 33.84 15.82
N TYR A 799 27.77 33.42 14.58
CA TYR A 799 26.56 32.71 14.19
C TYR A 799 26.90 31.36 13.54
N PRO A 800 26.05 30.33 13.70
CA PRO A 800 26.13 29.12 12.88
C PRO A 800 25.77 29.44 11.43
N MET A 801 26.44 28.79 10.49
CA MET A 801 26.26 29.04 9.05
C MET A 801 25.84 27.78 8.31
N LEU A 802 24.81 27.93 7.47
CA LEU A 802 24.41 26.94 6.47
C LEU A 802 24.89 27.41 5.10
N VAL A 803 25.65 26.56 4.40
CA VAL A 803 26.06 26.81 3.03
C VAL A 803 25.14 26.04 2.08
N TYR A 804 24.47 26.76 1.18
CA TYR A 804 23.63 26.17 0.13
C TYR A 804 24.23 26.49 -1.24
N PHE A 805 24.34 25.49 -2.14
CA PHE A 805 24.95 25.68 -3.45
C PHE A 805 24.24 24.88 -4.56
N TYR A 806 24.41 25.36 -5.80
CA TYR A 806 23.92 24.69 -7.00
C TYR A 806 24.73 25.06 -8.25
N GLU A 807 24.59 26.29 -8.77
CA GLU A 807 25.41 26.78 -9.90
C GLU A 807 25.83 28.24 -9.69
N ARG A 808 25.06 29.19 -10.21
CA ARG A 808 25.24 30.63 -9.95
C ARG A 808 23.94 31.21 -9.48
N ASN A 809 24.02 31.90 -8.36
CA ASN A 809 22.90 32.33 -7.55
C ASN A 809 22.99 33.81 -7.17
N SER A 810 24.14 34.48 -7.31
CA SER A 810 24.35 35.93 -7.11
C SER A 810 23.30 36.81 -7.80
N ASP A 811 22.97 36.53 -9.07
CA ASP A 811 21.90 37.19 -9.84
C ASP A 811 20.50 37.11 -9.16
N ASN A 812 20.30 36.18 -8.22
CA ASN A 812 19.05 36.00 -7.46
C ASN A 812 18.99 36.87 -6.19
N LEU A 813 19.89 37.85 -6.01
CA LEU A 813 19.88 38.81 -4.88
C LEU A 813 18.51 39.43 -4.57
N HIS A 814 17.68 39.62 -5.59
CA HIS A 814 16.33 40.20 -5.48
C HIS A 814 15.20 39.17 -5.65
N ARG A 815 15.50 37.87 -5.58
CA ARG A 815 14.53 36.80 -5.79
C ARG A 815 13.73 36.46 -4.53
N TYR A 816 12.42 36.43 -4.71
CA TYR A 816 11.44 35.99 -3.73
C TYR A 816 11.31 34.45 -3.78
N TYR A 817 11.37 33.81 -2.62
CA TYR A 817 11.29 32.36 -2.37
C TYR A 817 10.12 32.00 -1.42
N PRO A 818 8.91 31.69 -1.92
CA PRO A 818 7.74 31.42 -1.09
C PRO A 818 8.04 30.44 0.05
N PRO A 819 7.56 30.72 1.28
CA PRO A 819 7.63 29.80 2.39
C PRO A 819 7.04 28.45 2.02
N ALA A 820 7.81 27.44 2.40
CA ALA A 820 7.48 26.08 2.13
C ALA A 820 8.00 25.24 3.30
N ALA A 821 7.24 24.23 3.68
CA ALA A 821 7.85 23.01 4.20
C ALA A 821 8.76 22.49 3.06
N GLY A 822 10.08 22.59 3.27
CA GLY A 822 11.04 22.64 2.17
C GLY A 822 11.10 21.32 1.42
N ARG A 823 10.50 21.22 0.23
CA ARG A 823 10.44 19.97 -0.55
C ARG A 823 11.78 19.38 -0.97
N SER A 824 12.89 20.10 -0.79
CA SER A 824 14.20 19.74 -1.33
C SER A 824 15.34 20.62 -0.82
N ILE A 825 15.09 21.91 -0.59
CA ILE A 825 16.13 22.85 -0.15
C ILE A 825 15.74 23.45 1.21
N ILE A 826 16.74 23.90 1.97
CA ILE A 826 16.51 24.71 3.17
C ILE A 826 15.62 25.91 2.82
N CYS A 827 14.55 26.11 3.59
CA CYS A 827 13.68 27.27 3.44
C CYS A 827 14.44 28.50 3.95
N PHE A 828 15.06 29.27 3.05
CA PHE A 828 16.02 30.32 3.42
C PHE A 828 15.46 31.29 4.46
N SER A 829 14.25 31.80 4.24
CA SER A 829 13.56 32.72 5.16
C SER A 829 13.24 32.08 6.52
N PHE A 830 12.96 30.77 6.57
CA PHE A 830 12.79 30.04 7.84
C PHE A 830 14.12 29.98 8.62
N TYR A 831 15.21 29.49 8.02
CA TYR A 831 16.50 29.37 8.71
C TYR A 831 17.10 30.72 9.10
N VAL A 832 16.97 31.73 8.23
CA VAL A 832 17.38 33.12 8.50
C VAL A 832 16.54 33.74 9.63
N SER A 833 15.23 33.48 9.70
CA SER A 833 14.42 33.94 10.85
C SER A 833 14.76 33.22 12.16
N ARG A 834 15.46 32.08 12.09
CA ARG A 834 15.91 31.25 13.24
C ARG A 834 17.40 31.43 13.58
N GLY A 835 18.00 32.54 13.18
CA GLY A 835 19.35 32.96 13.60
C GLY A 835 20.51 32.27 12.89
N TYR A 836 20.27 31.54 11.80
CA TYR A 836 21.35 31.07 10.92
C TYR A 836 21.77 32.16 9.93
N LEU A 837 23.07 32.17 9.59
CA LEU A 837 23.53 32.77 8.34
C LEU A 837 23.35 31.75 7.21
N VAL A 838 22.88 32.20 6.05
CA VAL A 838 22.82 31.36 4.85
C VAL A 838 23.73 31.94 3.78
N PHE A 839 24.77 31.20 3.41
CA PHE A 839 25.73 31.56 2.37
C PHE A 839 25.46 30.78 1.09
N ILE A 840 25.38 31.48 -0.04
CA ILE A 840 25.09 30.90 -1.36
C ILE A 840 26.15 31.36 -2.37
N PRO A 841 27.26 30.60 -2.53
CA PRO A 841 28.33 30.96 -3.45
C PRO A 841 28.00 30.68 -4.93
N ASP A 842 28.54 31.49 -5.84
CA ASP A 842 28.60 31.13 -7.27
C ASP A 842 29.74 30.15 -7.56
N ILE A 843 29.47 29.26 -8.51
CA ILE A 843 30.37 28.20 -8.97
C ILE A 843 30.57 28.38 -10.48
N PRO A 844 31.67 29.01 -10.95
CA PRO A 844 32.17 28.79 -12.30
C PRO A 844 32.57 27.31 -12.49
N TYR A 845 32.56 26.83 -13.73
CA TYR A 845 32.82 25.43 -14.04
C TYR A 845 33.91 25.25 -15.09
N THR A 846 34.90 24.42 -14.78
CA THR A 846 35.87 23.90 -15.74
C THR A 846 35.35 22.60 -16.36
N THR A 847 35.28 22.55 -17.69
CA THR A 847 34.83 21.37 -18.44
C THR A 847 35.64 20.12 -18.07
N GLY A 848 34.95 19.03 -17.72
CA GLY A 848 35.55 17.79 -17.25
C GLY A 848 35.82 17.72 -15.74
N GLN A 849 35.64 18.82 -15.01
CA GLN A 849 36.00 18.94 -13.58
C GLN A 849 34.90 19.60 -12.71
N PRO A 850 33.60 19.23 -12.83
CA PRO A 850 32.53 19.85 -12.05
C PRO A 850 32.73 19.78 -10.53
N GLY A 851 33.25 18.66 -9.99
CA GLY A 851 33.46 18.50 -8.55
C GLY A 851 34.58 19.39 -8.03
N GLN A 852 35.73 19.40 -8.72
CA GLN A 852 36.86 20.27 -8.36
C GLN A 852 36.50 21.76 -8.51
N SER A 853 35.62 22.11 -9.46
CA SER A 853 35.10 23.47 -9.62
C SER A 853 34.31 23.94 -8.39
N ALA A 854 33.51 23.05 -7.79
CA ALA A 854 32.81 23.33 -6.53
C ALA A 854 33.79 23.52 -5.36
N VAL A 855 34.81 22.65 -5.23
CA VAL A 855 35.88 22.79 -4.21
C VAL A 855 36.60 24.14 -4.33
N ASN A 856 37.03 24.51 -5.55
CA ASN A 856 37.74 25.76 -5.87
C ASN A 856 36.95 27.02 -5.51
N SER A 857 35.61 26.93 -5.55
CA SER A 857 34.71 28.08 -5.37
C SER A 857 34.21 28.20 -3.93
N ILE A 858 33.72 27.09 -3.35
CA ILE A 858 32.98 27.10 -2.08
C ILE A 858 33.93 27.26 -0.88
N LEU A 859 35.00 26.47 -0.79
CA LEU A 859 35.84 26.46 0.41
C LEU A 859 36.53 27.81 0.67
N PRO A 860 37.12 28.51 -0.33
CA PRO A 860 37.67 29.84 -0.11
C PRO A 860 36.62 30.89 0.28
N GLY A 861 35.36 30.72 -0.12
CA GLY A 861 34.25 31.60 0.28
C GLY A 861 33.84 31.39 1.73
N VAL A 862 33.77 30.12 2.17
CA VAL A 862 33.55 29.76 3.58
C VAL A 862 34.66 30.32 4.47
N ASP A 863 35.93 30.12 4.09
CA ASP A 863 37.06 30.64 4.87
C ASP A 863 37.17 32.17 4.82
N HIS A 864 36.73 32.83 3.73
CA HIS A 864 36.60 34.29 3.68
C HIS A 864 35.58 34.83 4.69
N LEU A 865 34.40 34.20 4.79
CA LEU A 865 33.37 34.60 5.76
C LEU A 865 33.79 34.31 7.20
N VAL A 866 34.47 33.19 7.45
CA VAL A 866 35.06 32.88 8.76
C VAL A 866 36.14 33.91 9.14
N ALA A 867 36.93 34.40 8.17
CA ALA A 867 37.89 35.48 8.40
C ALA A 867 37.26 36.85 8.73
N GLN A 868 35.94 37.04 8.53
CA GLN A 868 35.22 38.24 9.01
C GLN A 868 34.87 38.17 10.50
N GLY A 869 35.04 37.02 11.16
CA GLY A 869 34.86 36.86 12.60
C GLY A 869 33.42 36.70 13.10
N PHE A 870 32.40 36.90 12.27
CA PHE A 870 30.98 36.71 12.64
C PHE A 870 30.43 35.31 12.36
N VAL A 871 31.23 34.40 11.82
CA VAL A 871 30.88 32.97 11.63
C VAL A 871 31.57 32.15 12.73
N ASP A 872 30.84 31.22 13.35
CA ASP A 872 31.49 30.17 14.15
C ASP A 872 32.15 29.17 13.19
N LYS A 873 33.48 29.03 13.30
CA LYS A 873 34.28 28.21 12.39
C LYS A 873 34.02 26.71 12.50
N ASP A 874 33.47 26.26 13.62
CA ASP A 874 33.22 24.85 13.93
C ASP A 874 31.73 24.50 13.76
N ARG A 875 30.83 25.49 13.78
CA ARG A 875 29.38 25.34 13.53
C ARG A 875 28.99 25.70 12.09
N ILE A 876 29.60 25.01 11.12
CA ILE A 876 29.29 25.17 9.68
C ILE A 876 28.70 23.87 9.12
N GLY A 877 27.45 23.94 8.64
CA GLY A 877 26.80 22.87 7.90
C GLY A 877 26.65 23.21 6.42
N MET A 878 26.38 22.21 5.58
CA MET A 878 26.02 22.41 4.18
C MET A 878 24.79 21.63 3.77
N GLN A 879 23.99 22.21 2.87
CA GLN A 879 22.82 21.57 2.26
C GLN A 879 22.85 21.75 0.75
N GLY A 880 22.53 20.69 0.02
CA GLY A 880 22.43 20.76 -1.43
C GLY A 880 21.51 19.67 -1.96
N HIS A 881 20.66 20.02 -2.92
CA HIS A 881 19.72 19.08 -3.54
C HIS A 881 20.01 18.87 -5.02
N SER A 882 19.79 17.65 -5.53
CA SER A 882 20.00 17.28 -6.93
C SER A 882 21.46 17.46 -7.35
N TRP A 883 21.76 18.46 -8.17
CA TRP A 883 23.14 18.87 -8.47
C TRP A 883 23.87 19.45 -7.26
N GLY A 884 23.16 20.14 -6.37
CA GLY A 884 23.67 20.48 -5.04
C GLY A 884 23.97 19.24 -4.20
N GLY A 885 23.14 18.20 -4.27
CA GLY A 885 23.35 16.95 -3.54
C GLY A 885 24.58 16.19 -4.04
N TYR A 886 24.80 16.20 -5.36
CA TYR A 886 26.08 15.78 -5.95
C TYR A 886 27.27 16.58 -5.37
N GLN A 887 27.17 17.91 -5.32
CA GLN A 887 28.23 18.76 -4.79
C GLN A 887 28.51 18.48 -3.30
N THR A 888 27.47 18.33 -2.47
CA THR A 888 27.61 17.92 -1.06
C THR A 888 28.33 16.57 -0.96
N ALA A 889 27.83 15.56 -1.69
CA ALA A 889 28.42 14.21 -1.71
C ALA A 889 29.86 14.21 -2.22
N TYR A 890 30.23 15.12 -3.13
CA TYR A 890 31.61 15.30 -3.57
C TYR A 890 32.46 15.97 -2.49
N LEU A 891 32.02 17.08 -1.91
CA LEU A 891 32.77 17.86 -0.92
C LEU A 891 33.16 17.04 0.31
N VAL A 892 32.26 16.18 0.83
CA VAL A 892 32.57 15.28 1.97
C VAL A 892 33.62 14.21 1.65
N THR A 893 34.01 14.02 0.38
CA THR A 893 35.15 13.15 0.00
C THR A 893 36.49 13.90 -0.12
N GLN A 894 36.46 15.23 0.01
CA GLN A 894 37.61 16.13 -0.20
C GLN A 894 38.00 16.92 1.06
N THR A 895 37.08 17.13 2.02
CA THR A 895 37.36 17.92 3.22
C THR A 895 36.45 17.56 4.40
N ASP A 896 36.98 17.69 5.60
CA ASP A 896 36.27 17.58 6.88
C ASP A 896 35.85 18.97 7.44
N ARG A 897 35.82 20.02 6.58
CA ARG A 897 35.59 21.42 6.97
C ARG A 897 34.21 21.72 7.56
N PHE A 898 33.24 20.83 7.30
CA PHE A 898 31.83 20.96 7.69
C PHE A 898 31.50 19.96 8.81
N ALA A 899 30.81 20.43 9.85
CA ALA A 899 30.41 19.60 11.00
C ALA A 899 29.35 18.57 10.62
N CYS A 900 28.47 18.89 9.67
CA CYS A 900 27.43 18.01 9.16
C CYS A 900 27.03 18.40 7.73
N ALA A 901 26.39 17.47 7.02
CA ALA A 901 25.96 17.67 5.64
C ALA A 901 24.61 17.01 5.34
N GLU A 902 23.75 17.71 4.60
CA GLU A 902 22.55 17.13 3.98
C GLU A 902 22.73 17.11 2.46
N ALA A 903 22.62 15.92 1.87
CA ALA A 903 22.77 15.68 0.44
C ALA A 903 21.47 15.11 -0.12
N GLY A 904 20.59 16.01 -0.57
CA GLY A 904 19.31 15.67 -1.16
C GLY A 904 19.42 15.23 -2.62
N ALA A 905 18.77 14.12 -2.98
CA ALA A 905 18.79 13.49 -4.31
C ALA A 905 20.19 13.47 -4.99
N PRO A 906 21.26 12.97 -4.34
CA PRO A 906 22.63 13.14 -4.82
C PRO A 906 22.94 12.21 -5.99
N VAL A 907 23.76 12.68 -6.95
CA VAL A 907 24.41 11.81 -7.94
C VAL A 907 25.72 11.32 -7.35
N SER A 908 25.72 10.12 -6.77
CA SER A 908 26.91 9.50 -6.17
C SER A 908 27.82 8.82 -7.18
N ASN A 909 27.28 8.41 -8.33
CA ASN A 909 27.98 7.66 -9.37
C ASN A 909 27.56 8.09 -10.77
N MET A 910 28.30 9.04 -11.36
CA MET A 910 28.08 9.50 -12.73
C MET A 910 28.22 8.37 -13.76
N THR A 911 28.92 7.26 -13.48
CA THR A 911 29.03 6.16 -14.45
C THR A 911 27.72 5.36 -14.59
N SER A 912 27.02 5.07 -13.48
CA SER A 912 25.68 4.44 -13.52
C SER A 912 24.62 5.47 -13.92
N ALA A 913 24.70 6.71 -13.41
CA ALA A 913 23.73 7.75 -13.72
C ALA A 913 23.83 8.32 -15.15
N TYR A 914 24.95 8.15 -15.86
CA TYR A 914 25.10 8.52 -17.28
C TYR A 914 24.18 7.70 -18.21
N GLY A 915 24.15 6.38 -18.00
CA GLY A 915 23.27 5.47 -18.72
C GLY A 915 21.81 5.49 -18.24
N GLY A 916 21.51 6.23 -17.17
CA GLY A 916 20.16 6.38 -16.64
C GLY A 916 19.24 7.21 -17.55
N ILE A 917 17.94 7.09 -17.30
CA ILE A 917 16.90 7.93 -17.91
C ILE A 917 16.55 9.07 -16.95
N ARG A 918 16.31 10.26 -17.47
CA ARG A 918 15.64 11.35 -16.75
C ARG A 918 14.14 11.10 -16.91
N TRP A 919 13.56 10.25 -16.05
CA TRP A 919 12.17 9.78 -16.19
C TRP A 919 11.16 10.94 -16.33
N SER A 920 11.40 12.06 -15.65
CA SER A 920 10.64 13.31 -15.78
C SER A 920 10.68 14.00 -17.16
N SER A 921 11.43 13.46 -18.14
CA SER A 921 11.33 13.86 -19.55
C SER A 921 11.54 12.70 -20.54
N GLY A 922 11.65 11.44 -20.08
CA GLY A 922 11.97 10.26 -20.89
C GLY A 922 13.35 10.26 -21.58
N MET A 923 14.12 11.35 -21.48
CA MET A 923 15.39 11.52 -22.17
C MET A 923 16.50 10.68 -21.51
N SER A 924 17.41 10.15 -22.34
CA SER A 924 18.74 9.73 -21.87
C SER A 924 19.41 10.89 -21.11
N ARG A 925 20.07 10.60 -19.99
CA ARG A 925 20.77 11.62 -19.20
C ARG A 925 22.11 12.05 -19.82
N MET A 926 22.59 11.38 -20.87
CA MET A 926 23.90 11.61 -21.49
C MET A 926 24.16 13.09 -21.83
N PHE A 927 23.15 13.82 -22.35
CA PHE A 927 23.29 15.26 -22.65
C PHE A 927 23.57 16.10 -21.39
N GLN A 928 23.05 15.69 -20.22
CA GLN A 928 23.31 16.36 -18.95
C GLN A 928 24.77 16.22 -18.53
N TYR A 929 25.38 15.06 -18.77
CA TYR A 929 26.77 14.84 -18.40
C TYR A 929 27.75 15.37 -19.43
N GLU A 930 27.56 15.07 -20.71
CA GLU A 930 28.43 15.53 -21.79
C GLU A 930 28.39 17.06 -21.96
N ARG A 931 27.18 17.64 -22.08
CA ARG A 931 26.97 18.95 -22.72
C ARG A 931 26.36 20.01 -21.82
N THR A 932 25.47 19.65 -20.90
CA THR A 932 24.84 20.59 -19.97
C THR A 932 25.36 20.42 -18.55
N GLN A 933 24.54 20.05 -17.57
CA GLN A 933 24.79 20.27 -16.15
C GLN A 933 26.13 19.74 -15.57
N SER A 934 26.57 18.52 -15.90
CA SER A 934 27.85 18.00 -15.37
C SER A 934 29.07 18.35 -16.21
N ARG A 935 28.87 18.98 -17.38
CA ARG A 935 29.92 19.67 -18.15
C ARG A 935 31.17 18.82 -18.41
N ILE A 936 31.06 17.49 -18.56
CA ILE A 936 32.20 16.59 -18.73
C ILE A 936 32.90 16.81 -20.09
N GLY A 937 32.15 17.26 -21.10
CA GLY A 937 32.63 17.68 -22.43
C GLY A 937 32.72 16.54 -23.46
N GLU A 938 32.85 15.31 -22.97
CA GLU A 938 33.08 14.07 -23.72
C GLU A 938 32.21 12.94 -23.16
N ASP A 939 31.98 11.91 -23.97
CA ASP A 939 31.20 10.73 -23.59
C ASP A 939 31.94 9.82 -22.59
N LEU A 940 31.18 8.91 -21.96
CA LEU A 940 31.70 7.98 -20.95
C LEU A 940 32.78 7.02 -21.44
N TRP A 941 32.84 6.72 -22.75
CA TRP A 941 33.82 5.77 -23.30
C TRP A 941 35.13 6.49 -23.66
N SER A 942 35.06 7.67 -24.26
CA SER A 942 36.21 8.52 -24.56
C SER A 942 36.88 9.06 -23.29
N ALA A 943 36.09 9.41 -22.26
CA ALA A 943 36.56 10.13 -21.09
C ALA A 943 36.25 9.44 -19.74
N ARG A 944 36.19 8.10 -19.71
CA ARG A 944 35.85 7.26 -18.54
C ARG A 944 36.40 7.77 -17.20
N GLU A 945 37.68 8.08 -17.13
CA GLU A 945 38.33 8.47 -15.87
C GLU A 945 37.82 9.83 -15.34
N LYS A 946 37.31 10.73 -16.20
CA LYS A 946 36.61 11.95 -15.74
C LYS A 946 35.31 11.63 -15.03
N TYR A 947 34.56 10.63 -15.50
CA TYR A 947 33.32 10.19 -14.86
C TYR A 947 33.60 9.52 -13.52
N ILE A 948 34.66 8.70 -13.42
CA ILE A 948 35.10 8.09 -12.15
C ILE A 948 35.59 9.16 -11.18
N ALA A 949 36.43 10.09 -11.62
CA ALA A 949 36.98 11.17 -10.77
C ALA A 949 35.90 12.12 -10.22
N ASN A 950 34.80 12.34 -10.96
CA ASN A 950 33.66 13.14 -10.52
C ASN A 950 32.53 12.28 -9.89
N SER A 951 32.79 11.03 -9.49
CA SER A 951 31.80 10.16 -8.85
C SER A 951 32.14 9.89 -7.37
N PRO A 952 31.45 10.53 -6.40
CA PRO A 952 31.69 10.38 -4.97
C PRO A 952 31.81 8.93 -4.46
N LEU A 953 31.06 7.99 -5.05
CA LEU A 953 31.03 6.57 -4.67
C LEU A 953 32.43 5.94 -4.63
N PHE A 954 33.31 6.25 -5.59
CA PHE A 954 34.68 5.69 -5.64
C PHE A 954 35.65 6.35 -4.65
N SER A 955 35.19 7.30 -3.85
CA SER A 955 35.93 7.89 -2.71
C SER A 955 35.10 7.89 -1.41
N ALA A 956 34.00 7.13 -1.33
CA ALA A 956 33.13 7.06 -0.15
C ALA A 956 33.87 6.63 1.13
N ASN A 957 34.99 5.91 1.02
CA ASN A 957 35.85 5.54 2.13
C ASN A 957 36.60 6.71 2.79
N LYS A 958 36.59 7.90 2.18
CA LYS A 958 37.18 9.13 2.74
C LYS A 958 36.18 9.96 3.55
N ILE A 959 34.89 9.66 3.48
CA ILE A 959 33.83 10.46 4.12
C ILE A 959 33.92 10.30 5.64
N ASN A 960 34.06 11.40 6.37
CA ASN A 960 34.04 11.41 7.84
C ASN A 960 32.95 12.35 8.40
N THR A 961 32.59 13.43 7.69
CA THR A 961 31.44 14.28 8.02
C THR A 961 30.15 13.44 8.10
N PRO A 962 29.38 13.52 9.20
CA PRO A 962 28.06 12.91 9.32
C PRO A 962 27.13 13.37 8.18
N LEU A 963 26.50 12.40 7.50
CA LEU A 963 25.76 12.64 6.27
C LEU A 963 24.29 12.22 6.40
N LEU A 964 23.40 13.20 6.30
CA LEU A 964 21.98 13.00 6.05
C LEU A 964 21.74 12.94 4.54
N ILE A 965 20.96 11.97 4.08
CA ILE A 965 20.58 11.81 2.67
C ILE A 965 19.06 11.85 2.56
N LEU A 966 18.48 12.96 2.08
CA LEU A 966 17.13 12.89 1.52
C LEU A 966 17.19 12.22 0.15
N HIS A 967 16.51 11.10 -0.06
CA HIS A 967 16.27 10.62 -1.43
C HIS A 967 14.98 9.78 -1.44
N ASN A 968 14.02 10.18 -2.27
CA ASN A 968 12.71 9.53 -2.35
C ASN A 968 12.68 8.47 -3.46
N ASP A 969 11.74 7.52 -3.37
CA ASP A 969 11.74 6.32 -4.20
C ASP A 969 11.21 6.51 -5.63
N GLN A 970 10.48 7.60 -5.90
CA GLN A 970 9.96 7.95 -7.23
C GLN A 970 10.80 9.03 -7.95
N ASP A 971 12.07 9.22 -7.57
CA ASP A 971 12.91 10.25 -8.17
C ASP A 971 13.12 10.05 -9.69
N GLY A 972 12.49 10.95 -10.46
CA GLY A 972 12.56 10.99 -11.92
C GLY A 972 13.55 12.02 -12.49
N ALA A 973 14.37 12.68 -11.68
CA ALA A 973 15.36 13.66 -12.11
C ALA A 973 16.79 13.39 -11.59
N VAL A 974 16.95 12.56 -10.57
CA VAL A 974 18.14 11.75 -10.26
C VAL A 974 17.67 10.31 -10.00
N PRO A 975 18.38 9.24 -10.42
CA PRO A 975 17.92 7.90 -10.11
C PRO A 975 17.99 7.63 -8.59
N TRP A 976 16.88 7.22 -7.98
CA TRP A 976 16.76 6.75 -6.57
C TRP A 976 17.96 5.90 -6.10
N TYR A 977 18.39 4.98 -6.96
CA TYR A 977 19.57 4.13 -6.73
C TYR A 977 20.86 4.89 -6.40
N GLN A 978 21.02 6.17 -6.73
CA GLN A 978 22.21 6.95 -6.36
C GLN A 978 22.27 7.25 -4.86
N GLY A 979 21.13 7.45 -4.19
CA GLY A 979 21.04 7.52 -2.73
C GLY A 979 21.39 6.17 -2.11
N ILE A 980 20.78 5.09 -2.62
CA ILE A 980 21.07 3.72 -2.18
C ILE A 980 22.54 3.34 -2.40
N GLU A 981 23.14 3.64 -3.55
CA GLU A 981 24.55 3.38 -3.86
C GLU A 981 25.47 4.04 -2.82
N LEU A 982 25.18 5.29 -2.43
CA LEU A 982 25.95 6.02 -1.42
C LEU A 982 25.71 5.49 0.00
N PHE A 983 24.45 5.32 0.41
CA PHE A 983 24.09 4.80 1.74
C PHE A 983 24.62 3.39 1.96
N VAL A 984 24.45 2.48 1.00
CA VAL A 984 24.91 1.08 1.12
C VAL A 984 26.44 1.00 1.07
N ALA A 985 27.13 1.92 0.38
CA ALA A 985 28.58 2.04 0.47
C ALA A 985 29.02 2.50 1.87
N LEU A 986 28.43 3.56 2.42
CA LEU A 986 28.74 4.08 3.76
C LEU A 986 28.43 3.05 4.86
N ARG A 987 27.30 2.35 4.77
CA ARG A 987 26.95 1.19 5.62
C ARG A 987 27.94 0.04 5.47
N ARG A 988 28.42 -0.27 4.26
CA ARG A 988 29.47 -1.28 4.06
C ARG A 988 30.83 -0.85 4.64
N LEU A 989 31.06 0.44 4.81
CA LEU A 989 32.28 1.05 5.31
C LEU A 989 32.20 1.49 6.78
N GLU A 990 31.10 1.18 7.48
CA GLU A 990 30.88 1.48 8.90
C GLU A 990 31.02 2.98 9.22
N LYS A 991 30.36 3.82 8.39
CA LYS A 991 30.34 5.29 8.50
C LYS A 991 28.98 5.83 8.96
N PRO A 992 28.93 6.86 9.83
CA PRO A 992 27.68 7.53 10.23
C PRO A 992 26.93 8.13 9.04
N ALA A 993 25.79 7.53 8.71
CA ALA A 993 24.91 7.97 7.64
C ALA A 993 23.46 7.55 7.93
N TRP A 994 22.54 8.45 7.59
CA TRP A 994 21.10 8.22 7.66
C TRP A 994 20.49 8.57 6.30
N MET A 995 19.51 7.79 5.86
CA MET A 995 18.74 8.12 4.65
C MET A 995 17.25 8.25 4.98
N LEU A 996 16.69 9.42 4.70
CA LEU A 996 15.27 9.70 4.80
C LEU A 996 14.62 9.43 3.44
N ASN A 997 13.62 8.55 3.44
CA ASN A 997 12.89 8.16 2.25
C ASN A 997 11.39 8.36 2.49
N TYR A 998 10.83 9.43 1.92
CA TYR A 998 9.39 9.68 1.98
C TYR A 998 8.70 8.85 0.91
N ASN A 999 7.84 7.92 1.35
CA ASN A 999 7.32 6.85 0.49
C ASN A 999 6.35 7.40 -0.57
N GLY A 1000 6.65 7.14 -1.84
CA GLY A 1000 5.87 7.59 -2.99
C GLY A 1000 6.29 8.95 -3.54
N ASP A 1001 7.24 9.64 -2.90
CA ASP A 1001 7.62 10.99 -3.30
C ASP A 1001 8.63 10.99 -4.49
N PRO A 1002 8.53 11.97 -5.40
CA PRO A 1002 9.45 12.12 -6.53
C PRO A 1002 10.75 12.82 -6.12
N HIS A 1003 11.44 13.47 -7.07
CA HIS A 1003 12.67 14.24 -6.86
C HIS A 1003 12.63 15.29 -5.74
N TRP A 1004 11.46 15.58 -5.20
CA TRP A 1004 11.23 16.48 -4.08
C TRP A 1004 10.15 15.83 -3.20
N VAL A 1005 10.17 16.09 -1.90
CA VAL A 1005 9.15 15.65 -0.94
C VAL A 1005 7.78 16.24 -1.35
N MET A 1006 6.72 15.43 -1.32
CA MET A 1006 5.37 15.75 -1.78
C MET A 1006 4.33 15.37 -0.72
N GLY A 1007 3.11 15.90 -0.88
CA GLY A 1007 2.16 15.95 0.22
C GLY A 1007 2.60 16.93 1.31
N ASP A 1008 1.65 17.36 2.13
CA ASP A 1008 1.90 18.33 3.19
C ASP A 1008 2.73 17.70 4.33
N TYR A 1009 2.16 16.71 5.02
CA TYR A 1009 2.74 16.02 6.19
C TYR A 1009 4.20 15.59 6.01
N ASN A 1010 4.54 14.96 4.88
CA ASN A 1010 5.92 14.52 4.58
C ASN A 1010 6.90 15.69 4.54
N ARG A 1011 6.53 16.80 3.87
CA ARG A 1011 7.39 18.00 3.79
C ARG A 1011 7.59 18.63 5.17
N ARG A 1012 6.59 18.55 6.06
CA ARG A 1012 6.70 19.04 7.44
C ARG A 1012 7.68 18.20 8.26
N ASP A 1013 7.51 16.88 8.24
CA ASP A 1013 8.42 15.95 8.92
C ASP A 1013 9.87 16.12 8.40
N PHE A 1014 10.07 16.24 7.08
CA PHE A 1014 11.39 16.51 6.53
C PHE A 1014 11.98 17.84 7.01
N ALA A 1015 11.18 18.91 7.04
CA ALA A 1015 11.64 20.19 7.56
C ALA A 1015 11.99 20.12 9.05
N THR A 1016 11.23 19.39 9.86
CA THR A 1016 11.54 19.11 11.28
C THR A 1016 12.84 18.34 11.43
N ARG A 1017 13.03 17.22 10.72
CA ARG A 1017 14.25 16.39 10.84
C ARG A 1017 15.49 17.09 10.31
N MET A 1018 15.37 17.81 9.19
CA MET A 1018 16.45 18.67 8.68
C MET A 1018 16.78 19.79 9.68
N GLN A 1019 15.80 20.34 10.40
CA GLN A 1019 16.06 21.30 11.48
C GLN A 1019 16.75 20.63 12.68
N GLN A 1020 16.29 19.47 13.15
CA GLN A 1020 16.91 18.73 14.26
C GLN A 1020 18.37 18.36 13.96
N PHE A 1021 18.64 17.81 12.78
CA PHE A 1021 19.99 17.44 12.34
C PHE A 1021 20.95 18.64 12.35
N PHE A 1022 20.51 19.80 11.84
CA PHE A 1022 21.33 21.01 11.87
C PHE A 1022 21.40 21.67 13.27
N ASP A 1023 20.34 21.68 14.07
CA ASP A 1023 20.37 22.26 15.42
C ASP A 1023 21.21 21.39 16.40
N TYR A 1024 21.28 20.07 16.22
CA TYR A 1024 22.20 19.18 16.97
C TYR A 1024 23.66 19.58 16.72
N TYR A 1025 24.13 19.42 15.48
CA TYR A 1025 25.54 19.66 15.13
C TYR A 1025 25.97 21.14 15.15
N LEU A 1026 25.04 22.10 15.03
CA LEU A 1026 25.36 23.53 14.87
C LEU A 1026 24.83 24.43 16.00
N LYS A 1027 24.08 23.91 16.97
CA LYS A 1027 23.57 24.68 18.12
C LYS A 1027 23.60 23.97 19.48
N GLU A 1028 24.20 22.78 19.58
CA GLU A 1028 24.25 22.01 20.83
C GLU A 1028 22.84 21.66 21.38
N ALA A 1029 21.87 21.47 20.47
CA ALA A 1029 20.65 20.76 20.83
C ALA A 1029 20.99 19.29 21.17
N PRO A 1030 20.16 18.56 21.96
CA PRO A 1030 20.39 17.14 22.22
C PRO A 1030 20.17 16.28 20.95
N GLU A 1031 20.67 15.05 20.96
CA GLU A 1031 20.49 14.12 19.84
C GLU A 1031 19.01 13.66 19.76
N PRO A 1032 18.37 13.69 18.58
CA PRO A 1032 17.05 13.11 18.42
C PRO A 1032 17.12 11.58 18.36
N GLU A 1033 16.17 10.88 18.97
CA GLU A 1033 16.13 9.41 19.05
C GLU A 1033 16.32 8.72 17.68
N TRP A 1034 15.73 9.29 16.61
CA TRP A 1034 15.83 8.75 15.25
C TRP A 1034 17.27 8.70 14.69
N MET A 1035 18.17 9.54 15.19
CA MET A 1035 19.60 9.49 14.83
C MET A 1035 20.35 8.41 15.61
N ALA A 1036 20.09 8.30 16.92
CA ALA A 1036 20.86 7.45 17.83
C ALA A 1036 20.63 5.94 17.63
N VAL A 1037 19.38 5.52 17.45
CA VAL A 1037 19.00 4.09 17.35
C VAL A 1037 18.31 3.71 16.04
N GLY A 1038 17.81 4.69 15.28
CA GLY A 1038 16.93 4.47 14.13
C GLY A 1038 15.48 4.18 14.57
N VAL A 1039 14.60 3.83 13.62
CA VAL A 1039 13.21 3.44 13.91
C VAL A 1039 12.88 2.16 13.13
N PRO A 1040 12.68 1.00 13.80
CA PRO A 1040 12.36 -0.25 13.15
C PRO A 1040 11.07 -0.19 12.30
N ALA A 1041 11.03 -0.93 11.19
CA ALA A 1041 9.81 -1.04 10.36
C ALA A 1041 8.61 -1.69 11.10
N VAL A 1042 8.82 -2.21 12.31
CA VAL A 1042 7.80 -2.79 13.19
C VAL A 1042 7.32 -1.85 14.30
N GLU A 1043 7.79 -0.60 14.32
CA GLU A 1043 7.35 0.53 15.19
C GLU A 1043 6.89 1.75 14.34
N LYS A 1044 6.82 1.56 13.00
CA LYS A 1044 6.48 2.59 12.02
C LYS A 1044 5.01 3.01 12.12
N GLY A 1045 4.80 4.26 12.52
CA GLY A 1045 3.48 4.85 12.76
C GLY A 1045 3.08 4.88 14.23
N ASP A 1046 3.95 4.37 15.11
CA ASP A 1046 3.74 4.25 16.54
C ASP A 1046 4.69 5.24 17.28
N ASN A 1047 6.01 5.14 17.04
CA ASN A 1047 7.03 6.14 17.41
C ASN A 1047 7.73 6.73 16.17
N PHE A 1048 8.09 8.02 16.21
CA PHE A 1048 8.84 8.72 15.16
C PHE A 1048 10.30 9.03 15.48
N GLY A 1049 10.76 8.76 16.71
CA GLY A 1049 12.09 9.12 17.17
C GLY A 1049 12.36 10.63 17.20
N LEU A 1050 11.30 11.45 17.28
CA LEU A 1050 11.40 12.91 17.23
C LEU A 1050 11.75 13.55 18.58
N ASP A 1051 11.64 12.80 19.67
CA ASP A 1051 12.04 13.26 20.99
C ASP A 1051 13.56 13.40 21.11
N LEU A 1052 13.97 14.31 21.99
CA LEU A 1052 15.36 14.70 22.22
C LEU A 1052 15.87 13.99 23.47
N LEU A 1053 16.96 13.24 23.33
CA LEU A 1053 17.53 12.47 24.43
C LEU A 1053 18.10 13.38 25.53
N GLU A 1054 18.01 12.96 26.79
CA GLU A 1054 18.70 13.68 27.88
C GLU A 1054 20.23 13.55 27.69
N PRO A 1055 21.00 14.65 27.85
CA PRO A 1055 22.45 14.61 27.69
C PRO A 1055 23.11 13.80 28.81
N SER A 1056 23.86 12.77 28.45
CA SER A 1056 24.60 11.93 29.40
C SER A 1056 25.76 12.71 30.05
N GLU A 1057 25.86 12.67 31.38
CA GLU A 1057 27.05 13.12 32.11
C GLU A 1057 28.20 12.09 31.95
N GLU A 1058 29.26 12.45 31.21
CA GLU A 1058 30.59 11.80 31.22
C GLU A 1058 31.69 12.79 31.67
#